data_AF-A0A7W3X1E7-F1
#
_entry.id   AF-A0A7W3X1E7-F1
#
_cell.length_a   1.000
_cell.length_b   1.000
_cell.length_c   1.000
_cell.angle_alpha   90.00
_cell.angle_beta   90.00
_cell.angle_gamma   90.00
#
_symmetry.space_group_name_H-M   'P 1'
#
loop_
_entity.id
_entity.type
_entity.pdbx_description
1 polymer ?
#
loop_
_entity_poly.entity_id
_entity_poly.type
_entity_poly.pdbx_seq_one_letter_code
_entity_poly.pdbx_strand_id
1 'polypeptide(L)'
;GDVYRVRPETPEDFDQLVRELQETHGSGGTWNVLYLWAVDTEPDVDRACVFALDAPVHFARALGLHRPAAPTRLAVVTQGLARVEGGETAPPTRALVLGPVKTLPLEYPALVASAIDIEGVEAELDPLISEIRASLPWPFVAFRGTTRFAEDVEAMTTADANSGSLSLRPQGVYVITGGLGGIGRAIAAWMARKYQARLVLLGRTPLPPRERWTVLESEPGTDEETRRRIAAVRELESHGAQVHVDACDVTDRVALAEAVDRAERRFGPVDGVVHAAGMAGGGLAQFRSVEAMREVLAPKVDGTLALASVLGGRQLDFFAVFSSTGALLGSLGQVDYCAANAFLDAWAESSDAPAHVVAIAWDAWHSVGMAAKRLPAAAEAYPEYEPSGVSVSDALSVLERALFGGQPRVIVSTQNLPDRLKRGTGRHQDRREAPLGPAARSRAETESTLTAIWKDLFGRSHIERDANFFELGGDSLLIIEAGRQIKQRLEVSLAVADLFRFPTVSRLAEHLAPTPSSQAGEAPSTTVRHAAEGSDIAVIGMAARFPGASNIDEFWENLVAGVESLVPTDEPAREGPGGQGQYVPVAGTADGVDQFDPTLFGYTPREAEIMDPQQRLLLMCAYEALEDAGHAPRAQSSRVAVYAGVAMSSYLINNLIPQRDSSNIDPMAVSLGNDKDFAATQISYRLNLNGPSVSVGTACSTSLVAVAHACRSLISGESDMALAGGAKVRVPERSGYWFHDGGILSPDGHCRAFDADGQGTVFSSGAGVVVLKRLSDAVRDGDAIRAVIRGSAVNNDGADKVGFTAPSVAG
;
A
#
# COMPACT_ATOMS: atom_id res chain seq x y z
N GLY A 1 22.00 -11.62 32.14
CA GLY A 1 21.20 -10.90 31.13
C GLY A 1 19.77 -11.27 31.36
N ASP A 2 18.86 -10.35 31.05
CA ASP A 2 17.42 -10.63 31.09
C ASP A 2 17.08 -11.67 30.03
N VAL A 3 16.11 -12.54 30.35
CA VAL A 3 15.71 -13.65 29.47
C VAL A 3 14.24 -13.45 29.13
N TYR A 4 13.96 -13.34 27.83
CA TYR A 4 12.62 -13.19 27.29
C TYR A 4 12.25 -14.42 26.47
N ARG A 5 10.95 -14.70 26.38
CA ARG A 5 10.41 -15.76 25.53
C ARG A 5 9.53 -15.13 24.46
N VAL A 6 9.88 -15.36 23.20
CA VAL A 6 9.19 -14.79 22.04
C VAL A 6 8.74 -15.94 21.15
N ARG A 7 7.46 -15.94 20.78
CA ARG A 7 6.94 -16.82 19.73
C ARG A 7 7.20 -16.17 18.37
N PRO A 8 7.85 -16.88 17.43
CA PRO A 8 8.24 -16.30 16.15
C PRO A 8 7.04 -15.94 15.28
N GLU A 9 5.92 -16.65 15.40
CA GLU A 9 4.68 -16.36 14.68
C GLU A 9 3.80 -15.26 15.30
N THR A 10 4.18 -14.69 16.46
CA THR A 10 3.34 -13.72 17.19
C THR A 10 3.96 -12.32 17.15
N PRO A 11 3.47 -11.39 16.31
CA PRO A 11 3.97 -10.02 16.21
C PRO A 11 4.01 -9.29 17.56
N GLU A 12 2.99 -9.50 18.40
CA GLU A 12 2.82 -8.83 19.68
C GLU A 12 3.94 -9.18 20.68
N ASP A 13 4.52 -10.38 20.58
CA ASP A 13 5.65 -10.78 21.43
C ASP A 13 6.91 -9.97 21.08
N PHE A 14 7.10 -9.55 19.81
CA PHE A 14 8.19 -8.67 19.40
C PHE A 14 7.96 -7.24 19.85
N ASP A 15 6.73 -6.74 19.75
CA ASP A 15 6.35 -5.41 20.27
C ASP A 15 6.60 -5.34 21.78
N GLN A 16 6.19 -6.37 22.52
CA GLN A 16 6.45 -6.48 23.95
C GLN A 16 7.96 -6.53 24.24
N LEU A 17 8.72 -7.37 23.51
CA LEU A 17 10.17 -7.49 23.69
C LEU A 17 10.87 -6.13 23.50
N VAL A 18 10.61 -5.43 22.39
CA VAL A 18 11.29 -4.17 22.09
C VAL A 18 10.92 -3.10 23.10
N ARG A 19 9.63 -3.02 23.50
CA ARG A 19 9.17 -2.08 24.52
C ARG A 19 9.83 -2.34 25.88
N GLU A 20 9.83 -3.57 26.38
CA GLU A 20 10.43 -3.92 27.68
C GLU A 20 11.95 -3.70 27.70
N LEU A 21 12.65 -4.02 26.60
CA LEU A 21 14.08 -3.73 26.47
C LEU A 21 14.37 -2.23 26.50
N GLN A 22 13.52 -1.40 25.90
CA GLN A 22 13.65 0.06 25.96
C GLN A 22 13.34 0.62 27.35
N GLU A 23 12.33 0.10 28.03
CA GLU A 23 12.00 0.51 29.41
C GLU A 23 13.13 0.15 30.38
N THR A 24 13.75 -1.02 30.19
CA THR A 24 14.79 -1.54 31.08
C THR A 24 16.16 -0.90 30.82
N HIS A 25 16.53 -0.68 29.55
CA HIS A 25 17.88 -0.25 29.16
C HIS A 25 17.93 1.16 28.55
N GLY A 26 16.79 1.84 28.44
CA GLY A 26 16.67 3.17 27.85
C GLY A 26 16.54 3.17 26.32
N SER A 27 16.15 4.32 25.78
CA SER A 27 15.92 4.53 24.34
C SER A 27 17.19 4.86 23.54
N GLY A 28 18.34 5.07 24.20
CA GLY A 28 19.61 5.44 23.57
C GLY A 28 20.46 4.26 23.07
N GLY A 29 21.64 4.57 22.53
CA GLY A 29 22.67 3.58 22.13
C GLY A 29 22.42 2.88 20.80
N THR A 30 23.30 1.95 20.41
CA THR A 30 23.14 1.08 19.24
C THR A 30 22.87 -0.35 19.70
N TRP A 31 21.78 -0.96 19.23
CA TRP A 31 21.51 -2.38 19.50
C TRP A 31 22.28 -3.25 18.52
N ASN A 32 23.01 -4.23 19.04
CA ASN A 32 23.65 -5.28 18.25
C ASN A 32 22.88 -6.57 18.51
N VAL A 33 22.14 -7.03 17.50
CA VAL A 33 21.23 -8.17 17.58
C VAL A 33 21.85 -9.31 16.82
N LEU A 34 22.06 -10.42 17.52
CA LEU A 34 22.46 -11.68 16.92
C LEU A 34 21.23 -12.58 16.78
N TYR A 35 20.82 -12.83 15.55
CA TYR A 35 19.64 -13.62 15.22
C TYR A 35 20.06 -15.04 14.82
N LEU A 36 19.74 -16.01 15.68
CA LEU A 36 20.21 -17.40 15.55
C LEU A 36 19.15 -18.38 15.06
N TRP A 37 17.87 -17.99 14.96
CA TRP A 37 16.81 -18.90 14.50
C TRP A 37 17.00 -19.35 13.04
N ALA A 38 17.77 -18.62 12.25
CA ALA A 38 18.07 -18.98 10.86
C ALA A 38 19.18 -20.06 10.71
N VAL A 39 19.89 -20.41 11.79
CA VAL A 39 20.89 -21.49 11.77
C VAL A 39 20.20 -22.85 11.56
N ASP A 40 19.11 -23.07 12.30
CA ASP A 40 18.33 -24.32 12.28
C ASP A 40 17.17 -24.29 11.28
N THR A 41 17.26 -23.47 10.23
CA THR A 41 16.19 -23.44 9.22
C THR A 41 16.07 -24.81 8.57
N GLU A 42 14.95 -25.49 8.84
CA GLU A 42 14.64 -26.83 8.35
C GLU A 42 14.33 -26.81 6.84
N PRO A 43 14.39 -27.97 6.16
CA PRO A 43 13.93 -28.09 4.77
C PRO A 43 12.42 -27.86 4.62
N ASP A 44 11.65 -27.88 5.72
CA ASP A 44 10.23 -27.55 5.73
C ASP A 44 10.00 -26.07 5.41
N VAL A 45 9.26 -25.78 4.34
CA VAL A 45 9.05 -24.42 3.82
C VAL A 45 8.27 -23.56 4.82
N ASP A 46 7.22 -24.09 5.43
CA ASP A 46 6.35 -23.32 6.33
C ASP A 46 7.12 -22.85 7.56
N ARG A 47 7.85 -23.78 8.19
CA ARG A 47 8.70 -23.48 9.34
C ARG A 47 9.87 -22.58 8.96
N ALA A 48 10.48 -22.81 7.79
CA ALA A 48 11.54 -21.94 7.30
C ALA A 48 11.07 -20.50 7.11
N CYS A 49 9.88 -20.29 6.57
CA CYS A 49 9.35 -18.96 6.38
C CYS A 49 9.08 -18.24 7.71
N VAL A 50 8.61 -18.95 8.74
CA VAL A 50 8.43 -18.36 10.09
C VAL A 50 9.74 -17.77 10.62
N PHE A 51 10.84 -18.50 10.54
CA PHE A 51 12.14 -18.06 11.07
C PHE A 51 12.95 -17.18 10.11
N ALA A 52 12.89 -17.43 8.81
CA ALA A 52 13.72 -16.71 7.85
C ALA A 52 13.04 -15.45 7.31
N LEU A 53 11.71 -15.34 7.37
CA LEU A 53 10.95 -14.23 6.78
C LEU A 53 10.06 -13.51 7.80
N ASP A 54 9.13 -14.22 8.43
CA ASP A 54 8.06 -13.60 9.24
C ASP A 54 8.62 -12.94 10.50
N ALA A 55 9.41 -13.67 11.29
CA ALA A 55 10.01 -13.18 12.53
C ALA A 55 10.93 -11.94 12.32
N PRO A 56 11.84 -11.91 11.33
CA PRO A 56 12.60 -10.69 11.01
C PRO A 56 11.71 -9.50 10.65
N VAL A 57 10.61 -9.73 9.93
CA VAL A 57 9.63 -8.69 9.58
C VAL A 57 8.91 -8.17 10.83
N HIS A 58 8.44 -9.07 11.71
CA HIS A 58 7.82 -8.69 12.98
C HIS A 58 8.79 -7.89 13.87
N PHE A 59 10.05 -8.32 13.96
CA PHE A 59 11.06 -7.59 14.71
C PHE A 59 11.31 -6.18 14.15
N ALA A 60 11.41 -6.03 12.83
CA ALA A 60 11.57 -4.72 12.21
C ALA A 60 10.36 -3.80 12.43
N ARG A 61 9.13 -4.35 12.45
CA ARG A 61 7.92 -3.58 12.83
C ARG A 61 8.00 -3.04 14.24
N ALA A 62 8.33 -3.91 15.19
CA ALA A 62 8.48 -3.53 16.60
C ALA A 62 9.56 -2.44 16.77
N LEU A 63 10.69 -2.57 16.06
CA LEU A 63 11.72 -1.53 16.00
C LEU A 63 11.20 -0.22 15.39
N GLY A 64 10.42 -0.27 14.32
CA GLY A 64 9.81 0.92 13.72
C GLY A 64 8.83 1.63 14.65
N LEU A 65 8.06 0.87 15.44
CA LEU A 65 7.06 1.39 16.36
C LEU A 65 7.69 2.02 17.61
N HIS A 66 8.65 1.32 18.20
CA HIS A 66 9.19 1.68 19.52
C HIS A 66 10.53 2.42 19.42
N ARG A 67 11.31 2.16 18.36
CA ARG A 67 12.71 2.60 18.23
C ARG A 67 13.07 3.20 16.84
N PRO A 68 12.25 4.09 16.26
CA PRO A 68 12.36 4.49 14.83
C PRO A 68 13.67 5.19 14.45
N ALA A 69 14.32 5.89 15.39
CA ALA A 69 15.51 6.70 15.12
C ALA A 69 16.81 6.12 15.69
N ALA A 70 16.74 5.11 16.57
CA ALA A 70 17.91 4.63 17.29
C ALA A 70 18.54 3.42 16.58
N PRO A 71 19.85 3.44 16.28
CA PRO A 71 20.48 2.44 15.44
C PRO A 71 20.32 1.01 15.96
N THR A 72 20.05 0.09 15.03
CA THR A 72 19.99 -1.35 15.29
C THR A 72 20.75 -2.09 14.20
N ARG A 73 21.64 -3.00 14.59
CA ARG A 73 22.43 -3.87 13.73
C ARG A 73 21.93 -5.29 13.91
N LEU A 74 21.34 -5.87 12.87
CA LEU A 74 20.77 -7.22 12.86
C LEU A 74 21.70 -8.15 12.08
N ALA A 75 22.48 -8.95 12.80
CA ALA A 75 23.29 -10.02 12.24
C ALA A 75 22.48 -11.31 12.25
N VAL A 76 22.02 -11.74 11.07
CA VAL A 76 21.31 -13.00 10.89
C VAL A 76 22.29 -14.10 10.55
N VAL A 77 22.40 -15.10 11.41
CA VAL A 77 23.36 -16.19 11.23
C VAL A 77 22.71 -17.34 10.47
N THR A 78 23.35 -17.78 9.40
CA THR A 78 22.97 -18.99 8.65
C THR A 78 24.11 -19.99 8.67
N GLN A 79 23.83 -21.23 8.29
CA GLN A 79 24.86 -22.26 8.15
C GLN A 79 24.79 -22.89 6.76
N GLY A 80 25.94 -22.96 6.06
CA GLY A 80 26.09 -23.59 4.76
C GLY A 80 25.28 -23.00 3.60
N LEU A 81 24.69 -21.81 3.75
CA LEU A 81 23.93 -21.12 2.70
C LEU A 81 24.86 -20.69 1.55
N ALA A 82 26.06 -20.19 1.85
CA ALA A 82 27.02 -19.80 0.83
C ALA A 82 27.74 -21.01 0.25
N ARG A 83 27.89 -21.03 -1.08
CA ARG A 83 28.68 -22.02 -1.82
C ARG A 83 30.06 -21.42 -2.13
N VAL A 84 31.05 -21.69 -1.28
CA VAL A 84 32.42 -21.14 -1.43
C VAL A 84 33.48 -22.20 -1.71
N GLU A 85 33.31 -23.43 -1.24
CA GLU A 85 34.31 -24.51 -1.40
C GLU A 85 33.81 -25.70 -2.25
N GLY A 86 32.60 -25.60 -2.83
CA GLY A 86 32.08 -26.57 -3.81
C GLY A 86 31.59 -27.91 -3.24
N GLY A 87 31.73 -28.14 -1.93
CA GLY A 87 31.23 -29.34 -1.22
C GLY A 87 30.03 -29.09 -0.31
N GLU A 88 29.62 -27.83 -0.12
CA GLU A 88 28.52 -27.49 0.79
C GLU A 88 27.18 -27.92 0.18
N THR A 89 26.29 -28.45 1.01
CA THR A 89 24.90 -28.69 0.67
C THR A 89 24.04 -28.12 1.78
N ALA A 90 23.13 -27.22 1.43
CA ALA A 90 22.20 -26.61 2.38
C ALA A 90 20.83 -26.47 1.74
N PRO A 91 19.76 -26.60 2.54
CA PRO A 91 18.40 -26.42 2.07
C PRO A 91 18.22 -25.01 1.47
N PRO A 92 17.63 -24.88 0.27
CA PRO A 92 17.40 -23.59 -0.37
C PRO A 92 16.43 -22.70 0.42
N THR A 93 15.63 -23.27 1.32
CA THR A 93 14.76 -22.55 2.25
C THR A 93 15.52 -21.58 3.16
N ARG A 94 16.82 -21.82 3.43
CA ARG A 94 17.68 -20.88 4.17
C ARG A 94 17.86 -19.54 3.45
N ALA A 95 17.79 -19.52 2.12
CA ALA A 95 17.98 -18.30 1.34
C ALA A 95 16.84 -17.28 1.51
N LEU A 96 15.69 -17.69 2.05
CA LEU A 96 14.56 -16.80 2.33
C LEU A 96 14.97 -15.59 3.19
N VAL A 97 15.97 -15.76 4.06
CA VAL A 97 16.50 -14.72 4.94
C VAL A 97 17.11 -13.53 4.20
N LEU A 98 17.57 -13.75 2.97
CA LEU A 98 18.16 -12.71 2.14
C LEU A 98 17.12 -11.65 1.75
N GLY A 99 15.83 -12.00 1.72
CA GLY A 99 14.73 -11.05 1.51
C GLY A 99 14.72 -9.96 2.59
N PRO A 100 14.46 -10.30 3.87
CA PRO A 100 14.53 -9.36 5.00
C PRO A 100 15.85 -8.62 5.11
N VAL A 101 16.98 -9.33 5.02
CA VAL A 101 18.32 -8.73 5.19
C VAL A 101 18.60 -7.65 4.16
N LYS A 102 18.23 -7.87 2.89
CA LYS A 102 18.50 -6.91 1.81
C LYS A 102 17.41 -5.84 1.66
N THR A 103 16.21 -6.09 2.17
CA THR A 103 15.05 -5.20 1.98
C THR A 103 14.72 -4.33 3.18
N LEU A 104 14.71 -4.87 4.40
CA LEU A 104 14.33 -4.10 5.59
C LEU A 104 15.22 -2.87 5.85
N PRO A 105 16.55 -2.88 5.60
CA PRO A 105 17.38 -1.67 5.73
C PRO A 105 17.02 -0.53 4.76
N LEU A 106 16.33 -0.85 3.65
CA LEU A 106 15.79 0.13 2.70
C LEU A 106 14.53 0.80 3.25
N GLU A 107 13.77 0.09 4.09
CA GLU A 107 12.50 0.52 4.66
C GLU A 107 12.65 1.18 6.04
N TYR A 108 13.61 0.72 6.85
CA TYR A 108 13.86 1.18 8.21
C TYR A 108 15.25 1.84 8.29
N PRO A 109 15.35 3.18 8.24
CA PRO A 109 16.63 3.87 8.13
C PRO A 109 17.60 3.64 9.29
N ALA A 110 17.08 3.34 10.48
CA ALA A 110 17.90 3.03 11.66
C ALA A 110 18.37 1.57 11.72
N LEU A 111 17.88 0.70 10.82
CA LEU A 111 18.23 -0.72 10.76
C LEU A 111 19.33 -0.96 9.72
N VAL A 112 20.37 -1.67 10.14
CA VAL A 112 21.36 -2.30 9.26
C VAL A 112 21.23 -3.80 9.48
N ALA A 113 21.19 -4.58 8.41
CA ALA A 113 21.10 -6.04 8.49
C ALA A 113 22.15 -6.72 7.62
N SER A 114 22.62 -7.89 8.05
CA SER A 114 23.53 -8.73 7.27
C SER A 114 23.27 -10.20 7.58
N ALA A 115 23.30 -11.02 6.54
CA ALA A 115 23.33 -12.47 6.65
C ALA A 115 24.81 -12.90 6.75
N ILE A 116 25.15 -13.62 7.81
CA ILE A 116 26.50 -14.11 8.08
C ILE A 116 26.42 -15.63 8.07
N ASP A 117 26.90 -16.23 6.98
CA ASP A 117 26.93 -17.67 6.82
C ASP A 117 28.19 -18.27 7.44
N ILE A 118 28.04 -19.34 8.22
CA ILE A 118 29.13 -19.97 8.97
C ILE A 118 29.15 -21.47 8.74
N GLU A 119 30.24 -22.15 9.13
CA GLU A 119 30.30 -23.61 9.15
C GLU A 119 29.83 -24.15 10.51
N GLY A 120 30.15 -23.46 11.61
CA GLY A 120 29.74 -23.80 12.96
C GLY A 120 29.93 -22.66 13.97
N VAL A 121 28.90 -22.41 14.77
CA VAL A 121 28.83 -21.24 15.69
C VAL A 121 30.05 -21.16 16.65
N GLU A 122 30.51 -22.31 17.17
CA GLU A 122 31.62 -22.33 18.12
C GLU A 122 32.97 -21.96 17.50
N ALA A 123 33.20 -22.33 16.24
CA ALA A 123 34.46 -22.06 15.55
C ALA A 123 34.57 -20.62 15.06
N GLU A 124 33.44 -19.96 14.77
CA GLU A 124 33.38 -18.67 14.09
C GLU A 124 32.75 -17.55 14.93
N LEU A 125 32.64 -17.73 16.24
CA LEU A 125 32.09 -16.70 17.16
C LEU A 125 32.89 -15.39 17.14
N ASP A 126 34.22 -15.46 17.14
CA ASP A 126 35.09 -14.28 17.08
C ASP A 126 34.95 -13.52 15.74
N PRO A 127 35.03 -14.18 14.56
CA PRO A 127 34.69 -13.56 13.29
C PRO A 127 33.30 -12.91 13.25
N LEU A 128 32.29 -13.58 13.79
CA LEU A 128 30.91 -13.08 13.87
C LEU A 128 30.81 -11.78 14.70
N ILE A 129 31.43 -11.76 15.87
CA ILE A 129 31.51 -10.56 16.73
C ILE A 129 32.28 -9.44 16.01
N SER A 130 33.36 -9.79 15.29
CA SER A 130 34.15 -8.83 14.52
C SER A 130 33.31 -8.16 13.43
N GLU A 131 32.49 -8.92 12.68
CA GLU A 131 31.62 -8.38 11.63
C GLU A 131 30.57 -7.42 12.21
N ILE A 132 29.96 -7.76 13.35
CA ILE A 132 29.01 -6.90 14.08
C ILE A 132 29.69 -5.61 14.55
N ARG A 133 30.89 -5.70 15.13
CA ARG A 133 31.69 -4.54 15.54
C ARG A 133 32.08 -3.67 14.34
N ALA A 134 32.35 -4.28 13.20
CA ALA A 134 32.62 -3.60 11.93
C ALA A 134 31.37 -2.94 11.31
N SER A 135 30.22 -3.04 11.99
CA SER A 135 28.92 -2.47 11.61
C SER A 135 28.27 -3.12 10.40
N LEU A 136 28.50 -4.42 10.19
CA LEU A 136 27.87 -5.20 9.12
C LEU A 136 28.04 -4.56 7.72
N PRO A 137 29.29 -4.37 7.26
CA PRO A 137 29.61 -3.61 6.04
C PRO A 137 29.10 -4.25 4.74
N TRP A 138 28.66 -5.50 4.78
CA TRP A 138 28.17 -6.26 3.64
C TRP A 138 26.85 -6.94 3.98
N PRO A 139 25.88 -7.00 3.06
CA PRO A 139 24.57 -7.61 3.31
C PRO A 139 24.63 -9.15 3.39
N PHE A 140 25.64 -9.77 2.75
CA PHE A 140 25.84 -11.22 2.81
C PHE A 140 27.33 -11.55 2.78
N VAL A 141 27.78 -12.31 3.77
CA VAL A 141 29.17 -12.78 3.93
C VAL A 141 29.16 -14.23 4.38
N ALA A 142 30.25 -14.93 4.11
CA ALA A 142 30.48 -16.27 4.62
C ALA A 142 31.82 -16.37 5.33
N PHE A 143 31.88 -17.13 6.41
CA PHE A 143 33.10 -17.52 7.09
C PHE A 143 33.30 -19.02 6.97
N ARG A 144 34.52 -19.41 6.59
CA ARG A 144 35.03 -20.80 6.68
C ARG A 144 36.31 -20.77 7.48
N GLY A 145 36.20 -21.13 8.75
CA GLY A 145 37.24 -20.89 9.74
C GLY A 145 37.57 -19.40 9.85
N THR A 146 38.82 -19.03 9.52
CA THR A 146 39.27 -17.62 9.59
C THR A 146 39.10 -16.86 8.29
N THR A 147 38.68 -17.51 7.21
CA THR A 147 38.57 -16.90 5.88
C THR A 147 37.19 -16.28 5.70
N ARG A 148 37.16 -15.00 5.35
CA ARG A 148 35.93 -14.23 5.07
C ARG A 148 35.71 -14.11 3.57
N PHE A 149 34.56 -14.58 3.10
CA PHE A 149 34.07 -14.41 1.74
C PHE A 149 32.95 -13.37 1.70
N ALA A 150 32.86 -12.64 0.59
CA ALA A 150 31.79 -11.67 0.34
C ALA A 150 31.15 -11.98 -1.02
N GLU A 151 29.84 -11.74 -1.12
CA GLU A 151 29.09 -11.92 -2.37
C GLU A 151 29.59 -10.94 -3.45
N ASP A 152 29.94 -11.46 -4.61
CA ASP A 152 30.33 -10.69 -5.80
C ASP A 152 29.76 -11.33 -7.08
N VAL A 153 29.87 -10.62 -8.20
CA VAL A 153 29.37 -11.05 -9.51
C VAL A 153 30.47 -11.00 -10.56
N GLU A 154 30.53 -12.04 -11.40
CA GLU A 154 31.47 -12.12 -12.51
C GLU A 154 30.75 -11.96 -13.85
N ALA A 155 31.38 -11.23 -14.78
CA ALA A 155 30.86 -11.09 -16.12
C ALA A 155 31.12 -12.38 -16.92
N MET A 156 30.05 -13.05 -17.34
CA MET A 156 30.16 -14.20 -18.23
C MET A 156 30.89 -13.83 -19.53
N THR A 157 31.99 -14.52 -19.81
CA THR A 157 32.83 -14.29 -20.99
C THR A 157 32.26 -14.99 -22.23
N THR A 158 32.76 -14.63 -23.42
CA THR A 158 32.39 -15.31 -24.67
C THR A 158 32.91 -16.76 -24.75
N ALA A 159 33.90 -17.14 -23.93
CA ALA A 159 34.38 -18.52 -23.84
C ALA A 159 33.40 -19.42 -23.05
N ASP A 160 32.67 -18.85 -22.09
CA ASP A 160 31.59 -19.54 -21.35
C ASP A 160 30.36 -19.82 -22.24
N ALA A 161 30.27 -19.18 -23.41
CA ALA A 161 29.24 -19.41 -24.42
C ALA A 161 29.61 -20.52 -25.43
N ASN A 162 30.81 -21.10 -25.35
CA ASN A 162 31.31 -22.14 -26.27
C ASN A 162 31.02 -23.58 -25.80
N SER A 163 30.11 -23.78 -24.83
CA SER A 163 29.46 -25.06 -24.58
C SER A 163 28.52 -25.39 -25.76
N GLY A 164 29.12 -25.90 -26.84
CA GLY A 164 28.57 -26.36 -28.12
C GLY A 164 27.09 -26.10 -28.40
N SER A 165 26.80 -25.15 -29.31
CA SER A 165 25.57 -24.96 -30.12
C SER A 165 24.23 -25.58 -29.65
N LEU A 166 23.95 -25.67 -28.36
CA LEU A 166 22.69 -26.19 -27.85
C LEU A 166 21.65 -25.09 -28.05
N SER A 167 20.58 -25.47 -28.74
CA SER A 167 19.43 -24.63 -29.04
C SER A 167 18.19 -25.43 -28.76
N LEU A 168 17.05 -24.74 -28.61
CA LEU A 168 15.78 -25.43 -28.45
C LEU A 168 15.53 -26.36 -29.63
N ARG A 169 14.99 -27.54 -29.34
CA ARG A 169 14.53 -28.49 -30.36
C ARG A 169 13.44 -27.83 -31.21
N PRO A 170 13.57 -27.84 -32.55
CA PRO A 170 12.45 -27.55 -33.43
C PRO A 170 11.28 -28.48 -33.11
N GLN A 171 10.09 -27.91 -32.91
CA GLN A 171 8.87 -28.62 -32.51
C GLN A 171 8.96 -29.39 -31.18
N GLY A 172 9.90 -29.02 -30.31
CA GLY A 172 10.00 -29.55 -28.94
C GLY A 172 8.80 -29.18 -28.06
N VAL A 173 8.58 -29.94 -27.00
CA VAL A 173 7.48 -29.81 -26.04
C VAL A 173 7.95 -29.03 -24.81
N TYR A 174 7.43 -27.81 -24.62
CA TYR A 174 7.84 -26.95 -23.50
C TYR A 174 6.67 -26.58 -22.59
N VAL A 175 6.86 -26.79 -21.29
CA VAL A 175 5.91 -26.37 -20.25
C VAL A 175 6.27 -24.98 -19.78
N ILE A 176 5.31 -24.05 -19.85
CA ILE A 176 5.48 -22.66 -19.42
C ILE A 176 4.42 -22.32 -18.38
N THR A 177 4.82 -22.18 -17.12
CA THR A 177 3.92 -21.70 -16.06
C THR A 177 3.84 -20.18 -16.09
N GLY A 178 2.65 -19.62 -15.83
CA GLY A 178 2.40 -18.22 -16.14
C GLY A 178 2.42 -17.96 -17.65
N GLY A 179 2.11 -18.99 -18.46
CA GLY A 179 2.35 -19.00 -19.91
C GLY A 179 1.56 -17.97 -20.71
N LEU A 180 0.41 -17.54 -20.19
CA LEU A 180 -0.38 -16.43 -20.77
C LEU A 180 -0.14 -15.08 -20.05
N GLY A 181 0.74 -15.06 -19.05
CA GLY A 181 1.22 -13.83 -18.42
C GLY A 181 2.23 -13.10 -19.31
N GLY A 182 2.63 -11.88 -18.94
CA GLY A 182 3.43 -11.02 -19.81
C GLY A 182 4.77 -11.64 -20.27
N ILE A 183 5.59 -12.12 -19.32
CA ILE A 183 6.90 -12.73 -19.62
C ILE A 183 6.71 -14.11 -20.28
N GLY A 184 5.86 -14.97 -19.69
CA GLY A 184 5.59 -16.31 -20.23
C GLY A 184 5.09 -16.27 -21.68
N ARG A 185 4.21 -15.32 -22.01
CA ARG A 185 3.70 -15.13 -23.39
C ARG A 185 4.79 -14.65 -24.34
N ALA A 186 5.65 -13.72 -23.91
CA ALA A 186 6.74 -13.24 -24.75
C ALA A 186 7.72 -14.37 -25.11
N ILE A 187 8.04 -15.23 -24.15
CA ILE A 187 8.87 -16.42 -24.35
C ILE A 187 8.14 -17.44 -25.23
N ALA A 188 6.86 -17.71 -24.98
CA ALA A 188 6.04 -18.59 -25.79
C ALA A 188 6.00 -18.13 -27.26
N ALA A 189 5.85 -16.82 -27.51
CA ALA A 189 5.83 -16.24 -28.85
C ALA A 189 7.17 -16.36 -29.56
N TRP A 190 8.27 -16.17 -28.82
CA TRP A 190 9.61 -16.41 -29.33
C TRP A 190 9.84 -17.88 -29.71
N MET A 191 9.46 -18.82 -28.84
CA MET A 191 9.55 -20.26 -29.11
C MET A 191 8.67 -20.68 -30.29
N ALA A 192 7.46 -20.10 -30.40
CA ALA A 192 6.56 -20.34 -31.52
C ALA A 192 7.19 -19.90 -32.85
N ARG A 193 7.69 -18.66 -32.92
CA ARG A 193 8.27 -18.08 -34.14
C ARG A 193 9.56 -18.75 -34.58
N LYS A 194 10.48 -19.01 -33.64
CA LYS A 194 11.83 -19.51 -33.96
C LYS A 194 11.86 -21.03 -34.12
N TYR A 195 11.04 -21.76 -33.35
CA TYR A 195 11.14 -23.21 -33.23
C TYR A 195 9.85 -23.97 -33.57
N GLN A 196 8.73 -23.30 -33.87
CA GLN A 196 7.43 -23.96 -34.08
C GLN A 196 7.09 -24.92 -32.93
N ALA A 197 7.42 -24.50 -31.71
CA ALA A 197 7.33 -25.30 -30.51
C ALA A 197 5.91 -25.83 -30.23
N ARG A 198 5.83 -26.95 -29.52
CA ARG A 198 4.61 -27.45 -28.88
C ARG A 198 4.56 -26.89 -27.48
N LEU A 199 3.64 -25.97 -27.22
CA LEU A 199 3.60 -25.14 -26.03
C LEU A 199 2.50 -25.61 -25.08
N VAL A 200 2.88 -25.92 -23.85
CA VAL A 200 1.96 -26.26 -22.75
C VAL A 200 1.94 -25.07 -21.79
N LEU A 201 0.90 -24.24 -21.90
CA LEU A 201 0.78 -23.01 -21.13
C LEU A 201 -0.09 -23.24 -19.90
N LEU A 202 0.51 -23.15 -18.72
CA LEU A 202 -0.16 -23.35 -17.44
C LEU A 202 -0.46 -22.01 -16.76
N GLY A 203 -1.65 -21.87 -16.19
CA GLY A 203 -2.05 -20.75 -15.34
C GLY A 203 -3.36 -21.03 -14.62
N ARG A 204 -3.70 -20.23 -13.60
CA ARG A 204 -4.86 -20.49 -12.72
C ARG A 204 -6.22 -20.29 -13.41
N THR A 205 -6.31 -19.29 -14.28
CA THR A 205 -7.58 -18.94 -14.92
C THR A 205 -7.84 -19.89 -16.09
N PRO A 206 -9.00 -20.57 -16.19
CA PRO A 206 -9.30 -21.39 -17.35
C PRO A 206 -9.52 -20.54 -18.61
N LEU A 207 -9.40 -21.17 -19.78
CA LEU A 207 -9.91 -20.63 -21.04
C LEU A 207 -11.26 -21.28 -21.34
N PRO A 208 -12.21 -20.53 -21.93
CA PRO A 208 -13.46 -21.12 -22.40
C PRO A 208 -13.21 -22.18 -23.49
N PRO A 209 -14.16 -23.10 -23.73
CA PRO A 209 -14.07 -24.07 -24.81
C PRO A 209 -13.81 -23.40 -26.17
N ARG A 210 -12.95 -24.00 -27.01
CA ARG A 210 -12.50 -23.42 -28.29
C ARG A 210 -13.65 -23.07 -29.23
N GLU A 211 -14.73 -23.83 -29.17
CA GLU A 211 -15.93 -23.68 -29.99
C GLU A 211 -16.63 -22.34 -29.72
N ARG A 212 -16.44 -21.76 -28.53
CA ARG A 212 -17.04 -20.49 -28.12
C ARG A 212 -16.19 -19.27 -28.45
N TRP A 213 -14.93 -19.43 -28.85
CA TRP A 213 -13.98 -18.31 -28.96
C TRP A 213 -14.45 -17.23 -29.93
N THR A 214 -14.91 -17.62 -31.13
CA THR A 214 -15.39 -16.68 -32.15
C THR A 214 -16.60 -15.86 -31.68
N VAL A 215 -17.48 -16.48 -30.89
CA VAL A 215 -18.65 -15.78 -30.32
C VAL A 215 -18.18 -14.83 -29.22
N LEU A 216 -17.36 -15.30 -28.29
CA LEU A 216 -16.86 -14.52 -27.16
C LEU A 216 -16.03 -13.30 -27.59
N GLU A 217 -15.27 -13.40 -28.69
CA GLU A 217 -14.52 -12.27 -29.24
C GLU A 217 -15.41 -11.17 -29.83
N SER A 218 -16.61 -11.53 -30.32
CA SER A 218 -17.55 -10.60 -30.95
C SER A 218 -18.67 -10.13 -30.02
N GLU A 219 -18.85 -10.79 -28.87
CA GLU A 219 -19.89 -10.49 -27.89
C GLU A 219 -19.50 -9.25 -27.03
N PRO A 220 -20.32 -8.18 -27.01
CA PRO A 220 -20.02 -6.94 -26.27
C PRO A 220 -19.86 -7.10 -24.75
N GLY A 221 -20.30 -8.23 -24.17
CA GLY A 221 -20.24 -8.52 -22.73
C GLY A 221 -19.04 -9.35 -22.26
N THR A 222 -18.22 -9.91 -23.17
CA THR A 222 -17.05 -10.71 -22.77
C THR A 222 -15.99 -9.81 -22.14
N ASP A 223 -15.40 -10.24 -21.02
CA ASP A 223 -14.33 -9.49 -20.38
C ASP A 223 -13.08 -9.37 -21.28
N GLU A 224 -12.41 -8.23 -21.20
CA GLU A 224 -11.26 -7.89 -22.05
C GLU A 224 -10.05 -8.81 -21.78
N GLU A 225 -9.91 -9.35 -20.57
CA GLU A 225 -8.82 -10.27 -20.23
C GLU A 225 -9.00 -11.62 -20.94
N THR A 226 -10.20 -12.18 -20.94
CA THR A 226 -10.55 -13.40 -21.69
C THR A 226 -10.29 -13.21 -23.18
N ARG A 227 -10.73 -12.08 -23.77
CA ARG A 227 -10.45 -11.76 -25.18
C ARG A 227 -8.95 -11.72 -25.47
N ARG A 228 -8.16 -11.02 -24.65
CA ARG A 228 -6.69 -10.95 -24.80
C ARG A 228 -6.02 -12.32 -24.70
N ARG A 229 -6.49 -13.19 -23.81
CA ARG A 229 -5.92 -14.53 -23.61
C ARG A 229 -6.27 -15.47 -24.79
N ILE A 230 -7.48 -15.39 -25.33
CA ILE A 230 -7.87 -16.10 -26.56
C ILE A 230 -7.00 -15.62 -27.74
N ALA A 231 -6.91 -14.30 -27.93
CA ALA A 231 -6.09 -13.70 -28.99
C ALA A 231 -4.62 -14.11 -28.89
N ALA A 232 -4.06 -14.18 -27.67
CA ALA A 232 -2.70 -14.64 -27.45
C ALA A 232 -2.48 -16.08 -27.92
N VAL A 233 -3.41 -17.00 -27.63
CA VAL A 233 -3.28 -18.39 -28.10
C VAL A 233 -3.35 -18.45 -29.63
N ARG A 234 -4.27 -17.73 -30.26
CA ARG A 234 -4.37 -17.66 -31.72
C ARG A 234 -3.13 -17.06 -32.37
N GLU A 235 -2.54 -16.03 -31.75
CA GLU A 235 -1.29 -15.45 -32.20
C GLU A 235 -0.17 -16.51 -32.19
N LEU A 236 -0.01 -17.27 -31.11
CA LEU A 236 0.98 -18.33 -31.03
C LEU A 236 0.76 -19.41 -32.10
N GLU A 237 -0.49 -19.85 -32.31
CA GLU A 237 -0.84 -20.83 -33.34
C GLU A 237 -0.59 -20.30 -34.77
N SER A 238 -0.82 -19.01 -35.01
CA SER A 238 -0.53 -18.36 -36.32
C SER A 238 0.96 -18.35 -36.68
N HIS A 239 1.84 -18.43 -35.67
CA HIS A 239 3.28 -18.58 -35.86
C HIS A 239 3.73 -20.04 -36.03
N GLY A 240 2.79 -20.99 -36.12
CA GLY A 240 3.06 -22.41 -36.36
C GLY A 240 3.26 -23.26 -35.10
N ALA A 241 3.04 -22.70 -33.90
CA ALA A 241 3.08 -23.48 -32.67
C ALA A 241 1.81 -24.31 -32.49
N GLN A 242 1.94 -25.46 -31.82
CA GLN A 242 0.79 -26.19 -31.30
C GLN A 242 0.62 -25.83 -29.83
N VAL A 243 -0.55 -25.29 -29.45
CA VAL A 243 -0.76 -24.77 -28.10
C VAL A 243 -1.77 -25.62 -27.33
N HIS A 244 -1.38 -26.08 -26.16
CA HIS A 244 -2.28 -26.61 -25.14
C HIS A 244 -2.26 -25.67 -23.93
N VAL A 245 -3.44 -25.19 -23.55
CA VAL A 245 -3.58 -24.37 -22.34
C VAL A 245 -4.33 -25.20 -21.31
N ASP A 246 -3.83 -25.21 -20.08
CA ASP A 246 -4.47 -25.91 -18.98
C ASP A 246 -4.59 -25.00 -17.75
N ALA A 247 -5.71 -25.14 -17.04
CA ALA A 247 -6.02 -24.38 -15.84
C ALA A 247 -5.45 -25.13 -14.64
N CYS A 248 -4.32 -24.66 -14.13
CA CYS A 248 -3.60 -25.33 -13.06
C CYS A 248 -2.94 -24.28 -12.17
N ASP A 249 -3.18 -24.38 -10.86
CA ASP A 249 -2.27 -23.75 -9.90
C ASP A 249 -1.00 -24.59 -9.84
N VAL A 250 0.16 -23.95 -9.96
CA VAL A 250 1.45 -24.65 -9.97
C VAL A 250 1.79 -25.23 -8.58
N THR A 251 1.16 -24.71 -7.52
CA THR A 251 1.34 -25.19 -6.15
C THR A 251 0.54 -26.47 -5.86
N ASP A 252 -0.50 -26.77 -6.66
CA ASP A 252 -1.26 -28.00 -6.56
C ASP A 252 -0.54 -29.12 -7.32
N ARG A 253 0.23 -29.92 -6.58
CA ARG A 253 1.02 -31.02 -7.13
C ARG A 253 0.19 -32.06 -7.87
N VAL A 254 -1.04 -32.32 -7.43
CA VAL A 254 -1.91 -33.33 -8.07
C VAL A 254 -2.43 -32.79 -9.38
N ALA A 255 -3.01 -31.58 -9.39
CA ALA A 255 -3.48 -30.94 -10.61
C ALA A 255 -2.35 -30.74 -11.63
N LEU A 256 -1.14 -30.39 -11.15
CA LEU A 256 0.05 -30.23 -11.98
C LEU A 256 0.50 -31.54 -12.62
N ALA A 257 0.50 -32.65 -11.87
CA ALA A 257 0.80 -33.97 -12.41
C ALA A 257 -0.18 -34.35 -13.52
N GLU A 258 -1.48 -34.13 -13.31
CA GLU A 258 -2.49 -34.43 -14.33
C GLU A 258 -2.36 -33.54 -15.58
N ALA A 259 -2.02 -32.27 -15.41
CA ALA A 259 -1.79 -31.34 -16.52
C ALA A 259 -0.57 -31.75 -17.36
N VAL A 260 0.53 -32.14 -16.71
CA VAL A 260 1.72 -32.68 -17.38
C VAL A 260 1.40 -33.98 -18.11
N ASP A 261 0.67 -34.90 -17.48
CA ASP A 261 0.26 -36.16 -18.12
C ASP A 261 -0.65 -35.93 -19.35
N ARG A 262 -1.57 -34.96 -19.29
CA ARG A 262 -2.40 -34.55 -20.44
C ARG A 262 -1.54 -33.99 -21.56
N ALA A 263 -0.56 -33.16 -21.23
CA ALA A 263 0.38 -32.61 -22.19
C ALA A 263 1.22 -33.70 -22.87
N GLU A 264 1.75 -34.65 -22.09
CA GLU A 264 2.60 -35.72 -22.64
C GLU A 264 1.83 -36.70 -23.53
N ARG A 265 0.57 -37.01 -23.17
CA ARG A 265 -0.32 -37.77 -24.06
C ARG A 265 -0.59 -37.06 -25.38
N ARG A 266 -0.59 -35.73 -25.38
CA ARG A 266 -0.92 -34.92 -26.56
C ARG A 266 0.29 -34.68 -27.46
N PHE A 267 1.45 -34.36 -26.88
CA PHE A 267 2.60 -33.85 -27.64
C PHE A 267 3.85 -34.73 -27.57
N GLY A 268 3.87 -35.75 -26.70
CA GLY A 268 5.07 -36.52 -26.37
C GLY A 268 5.77 -36.00 -25.11
N PRO A 269 6.93 -36.59 -24.73
CA PRO A 269 7.64 -36.24 -23.50
C PRO A 269 8.00 -34.75 -23.47
N VAL A 270 7.98 -34.16 -22.27
CA VAL A 270 8.39 -32.76 -22.06
C VAL A 270 9.91 -32.63 -22.29
N ASP A 271 10.30 -31.70 -23.16
CA ASP A 271 11.71 -31.41 -23.47
C ASP A 271 12.29 -30.30 -22.58
N GLY A 272 11.48 -29.37 -22.06
CA GLY A 272 11.98 -28.32 -21.18
C GLY A 272 10.89 -27.53 -20.44
N VAL A 273 11.32 -26.80 -19.42
CA VAL A 273 10.43 -26.05 -18.51
C VAL A 273 10.85 -24.59 -18.41
N VAL A 274 9.89 -23.69 -18.53
CA VAL A 274 10.03 -22.28 -18.18
C VAL A 274 9.06 -21.95 -17.04
N HIS A 275 9.59 -21.82 -15.84
CA HIS A 275 8.84 -21.42 -14.67
C HIS A 275 8.83 -19.89 -14.54
N ALA A 276 7.87 -19.24 -15.21
CA ALA A 276 7.65 -17.79 -15.18
C ALA A 276 6.43 -17.39 -14.32
N ALA A 277 5.87 -18.30 -13.52
CA ALA A 277 4.81 -17.97 -12.58
C ALA A 277 5.37 -17.15 -11.43
N GLY A 278 4.62 -16.13 -11.01
CA GLY A 278 5.05 -15.27 -9.92
C GLY A 278 4.06 -14.14 -9.69
N MET A 279 4.08 -13.63 -8.46
CA MET A 279 3.37 -12.43 -8.07
C MET A 279 4.37 -11.41 -7.57
N ALA A 280 4.17 -10.14 -7.92
CA ALA A 280 5.15 -9.10 -7.66
C ALA A 280 5.16 -8.64 -6.20
N GLY A 281 4.13 -9.02 -5.44
CA GLY A 281 3.81 -8.44 -4.15
C GLY A 281 3.68 -6.91 -4.23
N GLY A 282 4.16 -6.22 -3.20
CA GLY A 282 4.23 -4.77 -3.11
C GLY A 282 3.62 -4.24 -1.82
N GLY A 283 4.37 -3.38 -1.14
CA GLY A 283 3.97 -2.73 0.11
C GLY A 283 5.07 -2.87 1.15
N LEU A 284 5.28 -1.80 1.94
CA LEU A 284 6.29 -1.81 3.00
C LEU A 284 6.03 -2.97 3.96
N ALA A 285 7.10 -3.60 4.45
CA ALA A 285 7.04 -4.70 5.40
C ALA A 285 6.26 -4.32 6.65
N GLN A 286 6.11 -3.03 6.98
CA GLN A 286 5.25 -2.55 8.07
C GLN A 286 3.77 -2.95 7.92
N PHE A 287 3.24 -2.97 6.70
CA PHE A 287 1.82 -3.16 6.42
C PHE A 287 1.50 -4.53 5.80
N ARG A 288 2.47 -5.44 5.76
CA ARG A 288 2.27 -6.77 5.16
C ARG A 288 1.62 -7.74 6.13
N SER A 289 0.65 -8.55 5.70
CA SER A 289 0.24 -9.70 6.51
C SER A 289 1.12 -10.92 6.20
N VAL A 290 1.14 -11.91 7.08
CA VAL A 290 1.88 -13.17 6.84
C VAL A 290 1.27 -13.91 5.65
N GLU A 291 -0.06 -13.88 5.55
CA GLU A 291 -0.82 -14.49 4.46
C GLU A 291 -0.45 -13.86 3.11
N ALA A 292 -0.37 -12.53 3.05
CA ALA A 292 0.03 -11.81 1.83
C ALA A 292 1.48 -12.12 1.41
N MET A 293 2.38 -12.30 2.38
CA MET A 293 3.76 -12.73 2.08
C MET A 293 3.77 -14.18 1.56
N ARG A 294 3.03 -15.10 2.20
CA ARG A 294 2.90 -16.49 1.74
C ARG A 294 2.35 -16.59 0.34
N GLU A 295 1.32 -15.81 0.00
CA GLU A 295 0.77 -15.75 -1.35
C GLU A 295 1.85 -15.38 -2.39
N VAL A 296 2.72 -14.41 -2.08
CA VAL A 296 3.81 -13.98 -2.98
C VAL A 296 4.90 -15.04 -3.15
N LEU A 297 5.22 -15.77 -2.07
CA LEU A 297 6.22 -16.85 -2.08
C LEU A 297 5.72 -18.07 -2.86
N ALA A 298 4.47 -18.48 -2.62
CA ALA A 298 3.90 -19.74 -3.06
C ALA A 298 4.18 -20.13 -4.52
N PRO A 299 3.93 -19.27 -5.55
CA PRO A 299 4.16 -19.66 -6.93
C PRO A 299 5.63 -19.95 -7.25
N LYS A 300 6.58 -19.31 -6.56
CA LYS A 300 8.02 -19.47 -6.80
C LYS A 300 8.65 -20.54 -5.91
N VAL A 301 8.21 -20.66 -4.67
CA VAL A 301 8.76 -21.63 -3.72
C VAL A 301 8.07 -22.97 -3.90
N ASP A 302 6.81 -23.08 -3.50
CA ASP A 302 6.03 -24.32 -3.58
C ASP A 302 5.84 -24.77 -5.02
N GLY A 303 5.62 -23.82 -5.94
CA GLY A 303 5.49 -24.11 -7.38
C GLY A 303 6.73 -24.75 -7.99
N THR A 304 7.93 -24.30 -7.59
CA THR A 304 9.19 -24.90 -8.06
C THR A 304 9.36 -26.31 -7.51
N LEU A 305 9.09 -26.51 -6.21
CA LEU A 305 9.16 -27.83 -5.58
C LEU A 305 8.14 -28.80 -6.20
N ALA A 306 6.93 -28.34 -6.48
CA ALA A 306 5.90 -29.13 -7.15
C ALA A 306 6.32 -29.52 -8.58
N LEU A 307 6.81 -28.58 -9.38
CA LEU A 307 7.31 -28.85 -10.74
C LEU A 307 8.49 -29.83 -10.73
N ALA A 308 9.48 -29.61 -9.87
CA ALA A 308 10.65 -30.47 -9.74
C ALA A 308 10.25 -31.90 -9.36
N SER A 309 9.25 -32.02 -8.48
CA SER A 309 8.72 -33.31 -8.05
C SER A 309 7.92 -34.01 -9.15
N VAL A 310 7.02 -33.29 -9.84
CA VAL A 310 6.18 -33.85 -10.91
C VAL A 310 7.01 -34.27 -12.11
N LEU A 311 8.00 -33.45 -12.49
CA LEU A 311 8.87 -33.69 -13.65
C LEU A 311 10.12 -34.48 -13.30
N GLY A 312 10.28 -34.88 -12.04
CA GLY A 312 11.39 -35.69 -11.55
C GLY A 312 11.56 -36.98 -12.36
N GLY A 313 12.80 -37.29 -12.73
CA GLY A 313 13.14 -38.46 -13.54
C GLY A 313 12.96 -38.29 -15.06
N ARG A 314 12.42 -37.17 -15.54
CA ARG A 314 12.39 -36.85 -16.98
C ARG A 314 13.74 -36.28 -17.44
N GLN A 315 14.11 -36.58 -18.69
CA GLN A 315 15.28 -36.00 -19.33
C GLN A 315 14.88 -34.68 -20.00
N LEU A 316 15.03 -33.59 -19.25
CA LEU A 316 14.80 -32.23 -19.74
C LEU A 316 16.10 -31.66 -20.33
N ASP A 317 16.00 -30.95 -21.45
CA ASP A 317 17.09 -30.15 -22.02
C ASP A 317 17.44 -28.97 -21.10
N PHE A 318 16.43 -28.39 -20.43
CA PHE A 318 16.59 -27.34 -19.43
C PHE A 318 15.39 -27.25 -18.47
N PHE A 319 15.64 -26.74 -17.27
CA PHE A 319 14.64 -26.32 -16.29
C PHE A 319 14.96 -24.89 -15.86
N ALA A 320 14.27 -23.91 -16.44
CA ALA A 320 14.53 -22.50 -16.18
C ALA A 320 13.54 -21.94 -15.15
N VAL A 321 14.05 -21.43 -14.03
CA VAL A 321 13.27 -20.66 -13.06
C VAL A 321 13.58 -19.17 -13.21
N PHE A 322 12.54 -18.35 -13.29
CA PHE A 322 12.71 -16.92 -13.51
C PHE A 322 12.81 -16.21 -12.17
N SER A 323 14.02 -15.81 -11.81
CA SER A 323 14.37 -15.04 -10.62
C SER A 323 14.39 -13.52 -10.92
N SER A 324 14.89 -12.71 -9.98
CA SER A 324 15.01 -11.26 -10.13
C SER A 324 16.27 -10.72 -9.47
N THR A 325 16.86 -9.67 -10.04
CA THR A 325 17.97 -8.92 -9.40
C THR A 325 17.60 -8.35 -8.03
N GLY A 326 16.31 -8.29 -7.67
CA GLY A 326 15.85 -7.97 -6.32
C GLY A 326 16.34 -8.95 -5.24
N ALA A 327 16.56 -10.24 -5.56
CA ALA A 327 17.15 -11.20 -4.61
C ALA A 327 18.58 -10.82 -4.22
N LEU A 328 19.31 -10.19 -5.14
CA LEU A 328 20.69 -9.77 -4.94
C LEU A 328 20.80 -8.40 -4.29
N LEU A 329 20.02 -7.44 -4.76
CA LEU A 329 20.16 -6.03 -4.42
C LEU A 329 19.18 -5.55 -3.34
N GLY A 330 18.15 -6.34 -3.03
CA GLY A 330 16.98 -5.88 -2.30
C GLY A 330 16.09 -4.97 -3.14
N SER A 331 14.81 -4.88 -2.79
CA SER A 331 13.88 -3.96 -3.44
C SER A 331 12.87 -3.44 -2.41
N LEU A 332 12.70 -2.12 -2.35
CA LEU A 332 11.83 -1.46 -1.37
C LEU A 332 10.39 -1.99 -1.47
N GLY A 333 9.78 -2.38 -0.35
CA GLY A 333 8.41 -2.87 -0.32
C GLY A 333 8.19 -4.23 -0.97
N GLN A 334 9.26 -5.01 -1.13
CA GLN A 334 9.25 -6.32 -1.81
C GLN A 334 9.99 -7.40 -1.01
N VAL A 335 9.90 -7.35 0.33
CA VAL A 335 10.63 -8.28 1.23
C VAL A 335 10.34 -9.76 0.93
N ASP A 336 9.08 -10.08 0.68
CA ASP A 336 8.54 -11.39 0.32
C ASP A 336 8.98 -11.83 -1.08
N TYR A 337 8.88 -10.94 -2.07
CA TYR A 337 9.34 -11.19 -3.43
C TYR A 337 10.85 -11.41 -3.51
N CYS A 338 11.64 -10.61 -2.81
CA CYS A 338 13.10 -10.79 -2.71
C CYS A 338 13.44 -12.14 -2.06
N ALA A 339 12.75 -12.53 -0.98
CA ALA A 339 12.91 -13.84 -0.36
C ALA A 339 12.59 -14.99 -1.33
N ALA A 340 11.46 -14.91 -2.03
CA ALA A 340 11.02 -15.92 -3.00
C ALA A 340 12.02 -16.12 -4.14
N ASN A 341 12.63 -15.05 -4.64
CA ASN A 341 13.64 -15.14 -5.70
C ASN A 341 15.01 -15.61 -5.17
N ALA A 342 15.39 -15.24 -3.94
CA ALA A 342 16.58 -15.79 -3.30
C ALA A 342 16.48 -17.30 -3.10
N PHE A 343 15.28 -17.82 -2.78
CA PHE A 343 15.01 -19.25 -2.78
C PHE A 343 15.26 -19.89 -4.15
N LEU A 344 14.74 -19.30 -5.24
CA LEU A 344 14.96 -19.83 -6.60
C LEU A 344 16.44 -19.92 -6.96
N ASP A 345 17.19 -18.87 -6.63
CA ASP A 345 18.64 -18.79 -6.89
C ASP A 345 19.39 -19.90 -6.13
N ALA A 346 19.10 -20.06 -4.84
CA ALA A 346 19.71 -21.10 -4.02
C ALA A 346 19.24 -22.52 -4.40
N TRP A 347 17.99 -22.68 -4.84
CA TRP A 347 17.44 -23.96 -5.27
C TRP A 347 18.14 -24.44 -6.54
N ALA A 348 18.36 -23.57 -7.53
CA ALA A 348 19.09 -23.94 -8.75
C ALA A 348 20.55 -24.37 -8.50
N GLU A 349 21.14 -23.91 -7.40
CA GLU A 349 22.49 -24.29 -6.94
C GLU A 349 22.48 -25.47 -5.94
N SER A 350 21.31 -26.03 -5.64
CA SER A 350 21.15 -27.14 -4.70
C SER A 350 21.29 -28.50 -5.38
N SER A 351 21.65 -29.52 -4.59
CA SER A 351 21.71 -30.91 -5.05
C SER A 351 20.35 -31.48 -5.46
N ASP A 352 19.25 -30.87 -5.01
CA ASP A 352 17.88 -31.33 -5.27
C ASP A 352 17.39 -30.84 -6.64
N ALA A 353 18.10 -29.91 -7.28
CA ALA A 353 17.71 -29.40 -8.57
C ALA A 353 18.11 -30.34 -9.73
N PRO A 354 17.35 -30.34 -10.84
CA PRO A 354 17.68 -31.13 -12.02
C PRO A 354 19.04 -30.78 -12.64
N ALA A 355 19.66 -31.73 -13.35
CA ALA A 355 21.00 -31.58 -13.95
C ALA A 355 21.17 -30.39 -14.93
N HIS A 356 20.08 -29.86 -15.49
CA HIS A 356 20.07 -28.72 -16.41
C HIS A 356 19.16 -27.59 -15.90
N VAL A 357 19.23 -27.31 -14.61
CA VAL A 357 18.53 -26.17 -14.00
C VAL A 357 19.27 -24.86 -14.25
N VAL A 358 18.52 -23.77 -14.42
CA VAL A 358 19.07 -22.42 -14.34
C VAL A 358 18.07 -21.46 -13.68
N ALA A 359 18.53 -20.74 -12.66
CA ALA A 359 17.86 -19.55 -12.16
C ALA A 359 18.34 -18.33 -12.94
N ILE A 360 17.42 -17.64 -13.62
CA ILE A 360 17.74 -16.43 -14.37
C ILE A 360 17.22 -15.22 -13.61
N ALA A 361 18.11 -14.47 -12.97
CA ALA A 361 17.79 -13.25 -12.23
C ALA A 361 17.69 -12.05 -13.17
N TRP A 362 16.46 -11.65 -13.49
CA TRP A 362 16.19 -10.55 -14.41
C TRP A 362 16.09 -9.19 -13.69
N ASP A 363 16.64 -8.16 -14.33
CA ASP A 363 16.14 -6.80 -14.13
C ASP A 363 14.68 -6.67 -14.58
N ALA A 364 14.00 -5.60 -14.15
CA ALA A 364 12.62 -5.34 -14.51
C ALA A 364 12.39 -5.35 -16.03
N TRP A 365 11.36 -6.04 -16.50
CA TRP A 365 10.95 -6.04 -17.91
C TRP A 365 10.01 -4.85 -18.16
N HIS A 366 10.41 -3.90 -19.01
CA HIS A 366 9.73 -2.60 -19.03
C HIS A 366 8.37 -2.60 -19.75
N SER A 367 8.16 -3.48 -20.74
CA SER A 367 6.96 -3.49 -21.60
C SER A 367 6.02 -4.67 -21.35
N VAL A 368 6.45 -5.69 -20.59
CA VAL A 368 5.63 -6.85 -20.24
C VAL A 368 5.89 -7.32 -18.82
N GLY A 369 4.97 -8.12 -18.29
CA GLY A 369 5.12 -8.75 -16.98
C GLY A 369 4.74 -7.83 -15.83
N MET A 370 5.28 -8.13 -14.65
CA MET A 370 4.88 -7.51 -13.40
C MET A 370 5.26 -6.02 -13.31
N ALA A 371 6.42 -5.63 -13.85
CA ALA A 371 6.88 -4.24 -13.82
C ALA A 371 6.08 -3.34 -14.77
N ALA A 372 5.75 -3.80 -15.98
CA ALA A 372 4.94 -3.05 -16.93
C ALA A 372 3.50 -2.75 -16.44
N LYS A 373 2.91 -3.65 -15.63
CA LYS A 373 1.61 -3.41 -14.99
C LYS A 373 1.64 -2.32 -13.90
N ARG A 374 2.83 -1.92 -13.44
CA ARG A 374 3.03 -0.89 -12.39
C ARG A 374 3.40 0.49 -12.95
N LEU A 375 3.69 0.60 -14.26
CA LEU A 375 4.17 1.82 -14.93
C LEU A 375 3.16 2.62 -15.80
N PRO A 376 1.82 2.43 -15.80
CA PRO A 376 0.98 3.07 -16.83
C PRO A 376 1.03 4.61 -16.87
N ALA A 377 1.28 5.30 -15.75
CA ALA A 377 1.14 6.76 -15.69
C ALA A 377 2.35 7.55 -16.24
N ALA A 378 3.58 7.01 -16.15
CA ALA A 378 4.79 7.77 -16.51
C ALA A 378 5.15 7.64 -18.00
N ALA A 379 4.91 6.48 -18.62
CA ALA A 379 5.29 6.24 -20.01
C ALA A 379 4.37 6.94 -21.04
N GLU A 380 3.10 7.20 -20.69
CA GLU A 380 2.16 7.93 -21.54
C GLU A 380 2.35 9.46 -21.46
N ALA A 381 2.92 9.96 -20.36
CA ALA A 381 3.15 11.40 -20.15
C ALA A 381 4.46 11.93 -20.78
N TYR A 382 5.45 11.06 -21.05
CA TYR A 382 6.77 11.45 -21.57
C TYR A 382 7.26 10.53 -22.70
N PRO A 383 7.12 10.94 -23.96
CA PRO A 383 7.63 10.19 -25.12
C PRO A 383 9.17 10.03 -25.12
N GLU A 384 9.89 10.89 -24.36
CA GLU A 384 11.35 10.87 -24.22
C GLU A 384 11.84 10.09 -22.99
N TYR A 385 10.95 9.55 -22.16
CA TYR A 385 11.34 8.70 -21.03
C TYR A 385 11.77 7.32 -21.54
N GLU A 386 13.09 7.08 -21.58
CA GLU A 386 13.60 5.72 -21.83
C GLU A 386 13.22 4.81 -20.66
N PRO A 387 12.39 3.77 -20.87
CA PRO A 387 11.98 2.89 -19.80
C PRO A 387 13.19 2.16 -19.23
N SER A 388 13.50 2.39 -17.94
CA SER A 388 14.56 1.63 -17.26
C SER A 388 14.16 0.16 -17.15
N GLY A 389 15.05 -0.75 -17.56
CA GLY A 389 14.81 -2.20 -17.50
C GLY A 389 15.11 -2.92 -18.83
N VAL A 390 14.95 -4.23 -18.84
CA VAL A 390 15.24 -5.07 -20.01
C VAL A 390 14.07 -5.01 -21.00
N SER A 391 14.38 -4.80 -22.29
CA SER A 391 13.39 -4.92 -23.36
C SER A 391 13.06 -6.38 -23.64
N VAL A 392 11.87 -6.67 -24.17
CA VAL A 392 11.53 -8.04 -24.60
C VAL A 392 12.53 -8.55 -25.64
N SER A 393 12.94 -7.70 -26.59
CA SER A 393 13.91 -8.09 -27.61
C SER A 393 15.26 -8.44 -27.01
N ASP A 394 15.79 -7.61 -26.10
CA ASP A 394 17.09 -7.84 -25.48
C ASP A 394 17.06 -9.08 -24.59
N ALA A 395 16.00 -9.25 -23.79
CA ALA A 395 15.84 -10.42 -22.94
C ALA A 395 15.82 -11.72 -23.74
N LEU A 396 15.07 -11.73 -24.85
CA LEU A 396 15.01 -12.88 -25.75
C LEU A 396 16.33 -13.12 -26.50
N SER A 397 17.11 -12.06 -26.77
CA SER A 397 18.41 -12.18 -27.45
C SER A 397 19.46 -12.92 -26.61
N VAL A 398 19.35 -12.85 -25.27
CA VAL A 398 20.28 -13.50 -24.33
C VAL A 398 19.74 -14.79 -23.72
N LEU A 399 18.46 -15.12 -23.97
CA LEU A 399 17.78 -16.24 -23.29
C LEU A 399 18.47 -17.58 -23.54
N GLU A 400 18.82 -17.92 -24.79
CA GLU A 400 19.49 -19.20 -25.08
C GLU A 400 20.85 -19.32 -24.40
N ARG A 401 21.61 -18.22 -24.37
CA ARG A 401 22.89 -18.16 -23.66
C ARG A 401 22.69 -18.37 -22.16
N ALA A 402 21.62 -17.83 -21.58
CA ALA A 402 21.29 -18.09 -20.18
C ALA A 402 20.87 -19.55 -19.94
N LEU A 403 20.07 -20.13 -20.84
CA LEU A 403 19.59 -21.51 -20.73
C LEU A 403 20.70 -22.56 -20.86
N PHE A 404 21.64 -22.35 -21.77
CA PHE A 404 22.66 -23.36 -22.12
C PHE A 404 24.09 -22.96 -21.77
N GLY A 405 24.26 -21.87 -21.01
CA GLY A 405 25.58 -21.39 -20.55
C GLY A 405 26.21 -22.24 -19.45
N GLY A 406 25.52 -23.28 -18.96
CA GLY A 406 26.04 -24.24 -17.97
C GLY A 406 26.13 -23.71 -16.53
N GLN A 407 25.77 -22.44 -16.30
CA GLN A 407 25.74 -21.85 -14.97
C GLN A 407 24.37 -22.07 -14.32
N PRO A 408 24.30 -22.56 -13.06
CA PRO A 408 23.03 -22.77 -12.36
C PRO A 408 22.33 -21.45 -12.02
N ARG A 409 23.07 -20.34 -11.98
CA ARG A 409 22.55 -19.00 -11.74
C ARG A 409 23.13 -18.00 -12.72
N VAL A 410 22.27 -17.29 -13.43
CA VAL A 410 22.64 -16.27 -14.42
C VAL A 410 21.90 -14.98 -14.10
N ILE A 411 22.60 -13.85 -14.13
CA ILE A 411 22.02 -12.53 -13.85
C ILE A 411 22.00 -11.71 -15.14
N VAL A 412 20.82 -11.22 -15.51
CA VAL A 412 20.65 -10.34 -16.67
C VAL A 412 20.37 -8.92 -16.17
N SER A 413 21.39 -8.09 -16.25
CA SER A 413 21.36 -6.69 -15.82
C SER A 413 21.60 -5.77 -17.01
N THR A 414 20.76 -4.72 -17.15
CA THR A 414 20.96 -3.69 -18.19
C THR A 414 21.98 -2.63 -17.77
N GLN A 415 22.46 -2.69 -16.53
CA GLN A 415 23.46 -1.79 -15.96
C GLN A 415 24.69 -2.58 -15.47
N ASN A 416 25.79 -1.89 -15.22
CA ASN A 416 26.96 -2.50 -14.57
C ASN A 416 26.58 -3.02 -13.18
N LEU A 417 26.55 -4.35 -13.05
CA LEU A 417 26.10 -5.02 -11.82
C LEU A 417 27.10 -4.92 -10.66
N PRO A 418 28.43 -5.08 -10.88
CA PRO A 418 29.42 -4.81 -9.83
C PRO A 418 29.27 -3.41 -9.19
N ASP A 419 29.02 -2.39 -10.00
CA ASP A 419 28.80 -1.03 -9.49
C ASP A 419 27.47 -0.92 -8.71
N ARG A 420 26.42 -1.64 -9.13
CA ARG A 420 25.16 -1.71 -8.39
C ARG A 420 25.32 -2.41 -7.04
N LEU A 421 26.06 -3.52 -6.97
CA LEU A 421 26.40 -4.18 -5.70
C LEU A 421 27.19 -3.21 -4.81
N LYS A 422 28.24 -2.58 -5.34
CA LYS A 422 29.07 -1.62 -4.59
C LYS A 422 28.27 -0.42 -4.08
N ARG A 423 27.28 0.08 -4.83
CA ARG A 423 26.37 1.14 -4.34
C ARG A 423 25.46 0.63 -3.22
N GLY A 424 25.01 -0.62 -3.30
CA GLY A 424 24.28 -1.29 -2.22
C GLY A 424 25.11 -1.42 -0.95
N THR A 425 26.35 -1.91 -1.07
CA THR A 425 27.29 -2.07 0.07
C THR A 425 27.81 -0.73 0.59
N GLY A 426 28.00 0.26 -0.28
CA GLY A 426 28.34 1.64 0.09
C GLY A 426 27.29 2.28 1.01
N ARG A 427 25.99 1.99 0.82
CA ARG A 427 24.94 2.42 1.77
C ARG A 427 25.07 1.79 3.16
N HIS A 428 25.65 0.58 3.27
CA HIS A 428 25.99 -0.05 4.55
C HIS A 428 27.25 0.58 5.18
N GLN A 429 28.22 1.01 4.36
CA GLN A 429 29.49 1.58 4.83
C GLN A 429 29.43 3.09 5.14
N ASP A 430 28.72 3.92 4.35
CA ASP A 430 28.60 5.38 4.55
C ASP A 430 27.72 5.76 5.76
N ARG A 431 26.95 4.81 6.29
CA ARG A 431 26.25 4.95 7.58
C ARG A 431 27.22 4.91 8.79
N ARG A 432 28.54 4.78 8.56
CA ARG A 432 29.56 4.62 9.61
C ARG A 432 29.71 5.81 10.55
N GLU A 433 29.55 7.03 10.07
CA GLU A 433 29.76 8.24 10.86
C GLU A 433 29.46 9.38 9.90
N ALA A 434 28.19 9.74 9.72
CA ALA A 434 27.86 11.02 9.11
C ALA A 434 27.66 12.02 10.26
N PRO A 435 28.58 12.98 10.46
CA PRO A 435 28.27 14.13 11.28
C PRO A 435 27.04 14.81 10.67
N LEU A 436 26.03 15.09 11.49
CA LEU A 436 24.98 16.04 11.15
C LEU A 436 25.66 17.40 10.96
N GLY A 437 25.94 17.76 9.71
CA GLY A 437 26.42 19.08 9.34
C GLY A 437 26.04 19.37 7.91
N PRO A 438 25.05 20.24 7.64
CA PRO A 438 24.86 20.73 6.29
C PRO A 438 26.02 21.67 5.93
N ALA A 439 26.65 21.44 4.78
CA ALA A 439 27.31 22.53 4.07
C ALA A 439 26.23 23.58 3.78
N ALA A 440 26.40 24.78 4.32
CA ALA A 440 25.39 25.83 4.30
C ALA A 440 25.09 26.28 2.85
N ARG A 441 24.06 25.71 2.24
CA ARG A 441 23.37 26.25 1.05
C ARG A 441 22.19 27.09 1.52
N SER A 442 21.85 28.15 0.80
CA SER A 442 20.70 28.98 1.18
C SER A 442 19.38 28.24 0.91
N ARG A 443 18.35 28.51 1.73
CA ARG A 443 16.99 27.96 1.54
C ARG A 443 16.46 28.25 0.13
N ALA A 444 16.75 29.43 -0.42
CA ALA A 444 16.34 29.82 -1.76
C ALA A 444 16.99 28.99 -2.87
N GLU A 445 18.28 28.65 -2.75
CA GLU A 445 18.97 27.78 -3.71
C GLU A 445 18.47 26.33 -3.64
N THR A 446 18.15 25.86 -2.42
CA THR A 446 17.57 24.54 -2.18
C THR A 446 16.18 24.44 -2.79
N GLU A 447 15.31 25.41 -2.52
CA GLU A 447 13.95 25.47 -3.10
C GLU A 447 13.97 25.56 -4.63
N SER A 448 14.88 26.37 -5.20
CA SER A 448 15.03 26.48 -6.66
C SER A 448 15.44 25.16 -7.31
N THR A 449 16.40 24.46 -6.69
CA THR A 449 16.87 23.16 -7.18
C THR A 449 15.79 22.09 -7.05
N LEU A 450 15.08 22.03 -5.92
CA LEU A 450 13.94 21.13 -5.73
C LEU A 450 12.85 21.42 -6.76
N THR A 451 12.48 22.68 -6.95
CA THR A 451 11.48 23.11 -7.94
C THR A 451 11.87 22.66 -9.35
N ALA A 452 13.14 22.81 -9.74
CA ALA A 452 13.62 22.35 -11.05
C ALA A 452 13.52 20.83 -11.22
N ILE A 453 13.94 20.05 -10.21
CA ILE A 453 13.84 18.58 -10.22
C ILE A 453 12.39 18.14 -10.39
N TRP A 454 11.48 18.74 -9.62
CA TRP A 454 10.07 18.38 -9.69
C TRP A 454 9.43 18.84 -11.00
N LYS A 455 9.81 20.00 -11.56
CA LYS A 455 9.34 20.46 -12.88
C LYS A 455 9.75 19.50 -13.99
N ASP A 456 10.98 19.01 -13.95
CA ASP A 456 11.51 18.02 -14.89
C ASP A 456 10.74 16.70 -14.77
N LEU A 457 10.41 16.25 -13.56
CA LEU A 457 9.71 14.97 -13.29
C LEU A 457 8.20 15.00 -13.52
N PHE A 458 7.56 16.15 -13.34
CA PHE A 458 6.12 16.35 -13.57
C PHE A 458 5.79 17.02 -14.92
N GLY A 459 6.80 17.40 -15.72
CA GLY A 459 6.60 17.85 -17.09
C GLY A 459 5.87 19.19 -17.16
N ARG A 460 5.95 19.97 -16.07
CA ARG A 460 5.24 21.23 -15.89
C ARG A 460 6.20 22.40 -15.97
N SER A 461 5.79 23.46 -16.67
CA SER A 461 6.52 24.73 -16.72
C SER A 461 6.53 25.45 -15.35
N HIS A 462 5.56 25.14 -14.48
CA HIS A 462 5.39 25.73 -13.16
C HIS A 462 4.96 24.68 -12.12
N ILE A 463 5.57 24.74 -10.92
CA ILE A 463 5.19 23.97 -9.73
C ILE A 463 5.17 24.95 -8.57
N GLU A 464 4.06 25.00 -7.84
CA GLU A 464 3.91 25.85 -6.66
C GLU A 464 4.70 25.28 -5.47
N ARG A 465 5.23 26.16 -4.61
CA ARG A 465 6.14 25.79 -3.51
C ARG A 465 5.49 24.86 -2.46
N ASP A 466 4.18 24.96 -2.30
CA ASP A 466 3.40 24.22 -1.30
C ASP A 466 2.52 23.13 -1.92
N ALA A 467 2.60 22.93 -3.24
CA ALA A 467 1.87 21.84 -3.89
C ALA A 467 2.45 20.49 -3.47
N ASN A 468 1.56 19.58 -3.11
CA ASN A 468 1.92 18.25 -2.64
C ASN A 468 2.42 17.40 -3.82
N PHE A 469 3.59 16.78 -3.70
CA PHE A 469 4.19 15.96 -4.76
C PHE A 469 3.26 14.83 -5.24
N PHE A 470 2.45 14.26 -4.34
CA PHE A 470 1.53 13.16 -4.64
C PHE A 470 0.27 13.65 -5.38
N GLU A 471 -0.23 14.85 -5.07
CA GLU A 471 -1.35 15.47 -5.80
C GLU A 471 -0.97 15.90 -7.22
N LEU A 472 0.31 16.22 -7.43
CA LEU A 472 0.85 16.57 -8.75
C LEU A 472 1.01 15.35 -9.67
N GLY A 473 0.57 14.17 -9.23
CA GLY A 473 0.70 12.89 -9.95
C GLY A 473 1.90 12.07 -9.51
N GLY A 474 2.50 12.37 -8.35
CA GLY A 474 3.66 11.65 -7.81
C GLY A 474 3.25 10.29 -7.27
N ASP A 475 3.39 9.25 -8.09
CA ASP A 475 3.32 7.88 -7.60
C ASP A 475 4.59 7.49 -6.83
N SER A 476 4.58 6.31 -6.19
CA SER A 476 5.72 5.82 -5.41
C SER A 476 7.01 5.75 -6.22
N LEU A 477 6.96 5.67 -7.56
CA LEU A 477 8.13 5.58 -8.43
C LEU A 477 8.71 6.95 -8.77
N LEU A 478 7.86 7.94 -9.08
CA LEU A 478 8.26 9.34 -9.31
C LEU A 478 8.92 9.95 -8.07
N ILE A 479 8.46 9.55 -6.89
CA ILE A 479 9.01 10.02 -5.61
C ILE A 479 10.34 9.35 -5.29
N ILE A 480 10.53 8.10 -5.71
CA ILE A 480 11.84 7.43 -5.63
C ILE A 480 12.85 8.11 -6.56
N GLU A 481 12.45 8.43 -7.80
CA GLU A 481 13.32 9.09 -8.77
C GLU A 481 13.65 10.53 -8.34
N ALA A 482 12.69 11.27 -7.80
CA ALA A 482 12.93 12.57 -7.19
C ALA A 482 13.92 12.47 -6.02
N GLY A 483 13.73 11.51 -5.11
CA GLY A 483 14.67 11.27 -4.01
C GLY A 483 16.10 10.98 -4.48
N ARG A 484 16.25 10.29 -5.60
CA ARG A 484 17.56 10.03 -6.23
C ARG A 484 18.18 11.30 -6.80
N GLN A 485 17.43 12.10 -7.56
CA GLN A 485 17.92 13.35 -8.15
C GLN A 485 18.22 14.42 -7.10
N ILE A 486 17.42 14.47 -6.03
CA ILE A 486 17.63 15.38 -4.90
C ILE A 486 18.95 15.06 -4.19
N LYS A 487 19.22 13.79 -3.90
CA LYS A 487 20.51 13.36 -3.33
C LYS A 487 21.70 13.75 -4.22
N GLN A 488 21.56 13.57 -5.54
CA GLN A 488 22.64 13.86 -6.49
C GLN A 488 22.89 15.37 -6.68
N ARG A 489 21.84 16.17 -6.87
CA ARG A 489 21.99 17.62 -7.14
C ARG A 489 22.24 18.43 -5.87
N LEU A 490 21.69 17.99 -4.73
CA LEU A 490 21.84 18.69 -3.46
C LEU A 490 22.94 18.14 -2.55
N GLU A 491 23.53 16.97 -2.86
CA GLU A 491 24.57 16.31 -2.04
C GLU A 491 24.13 16.11 -0.57
N VAL A 492 22.84 15.84 -0.36
CA VAL A 492 22.21 15.66 0.96
C VAL A 492 21.87 14.19 1.24
N SER A 493 21.86 13.82 2.52
CA SER A 493 21.26 12.55 2.97
C SER A 493 19.75 12.73 3.11
N LEU A 494 18.97 11.88 2.45
CA LEU A 494 17.51 11.95 2.42
C LEU A 494 16.90 10.54 2.43
N ALA A 495 16.07 10.17 3.40
CA ALA A 495 15.33 8.91 3.35
C ALA A 495 14.11 9.05 2.43
N VAL A 496 13.63 7.94 1.85
CA VAL A 496 12.38 7.98 1.07
C VAL A 496 11.22 8.42 1.97
N ALA A 497 11.20 7.95 3.22
CA ALA A 497 10.22 8.38 4.23
C ALA A 497 10.21 9.91 4.47
N ASP A 498 11.33 10.61 4.26
CA ASP A 498 11.39 12.07 4.41
C ASP A 498 10.61 12.78 3.30
N LEU A 499 10.50 12.19 2.10
CA LEU A 499 9.67 12.72 1.01
C LEU A 499 8.17 12.54 1.29
N PHE A 500 7.80 11.52 2.07
CA PHE A 500 6.42 11.33 2.55
C PHE A 500 6.12 12.25 3.74
N ARG A 501 7.12 12.47 4.60
CA ARG A 501 7.01 13.33 5.78
C ARG A 501 7.02 14.82 5.42
N PHE A 502 7.73 15.20 4.35
CA PHE A 502 7.85 16.57 3.86
C PHE A 502 7.44 16.66 2.37
N PRO A 503 6.14 16.50 2.06
CA PRO A 503 5.66 16.25 0.69
C PRO A 503 5.55 17.50 -0.19
N THR A 504 6.22 18.61 0.16
CA THR A 504 6.19 19.88 -0.61
C THR A 504 7.60 20.44 -0.78
N VAL A 505 7.81 21.29 -1.80
CA VAL A 505 9.12 21.93 -2.03
C VAL A 505 9.55 22.76 -0.81
N SER A 506 8.61 23.49 -0.21
CA SER A 506 8.87 24.36 0.95
C SER A 506 9.29 23.55 2.19
N ARG A 507 8.56 22.49 2.55
CA ARG A 507 8.81 21.66 3.74
C ARG A 507 10.09 20.85 3.58
N LEU A 508 10.35 20.35 2.37
CA LEU A 508 11.56 19.60 2.09
C LEU A 508 12.80 20.51 2.09
N ALA A 509 12.72 21.72 1.53
CA ALA A 509 13.81 22.68 1.60
C ALA A 509 14.11 23.14 3.03
N GLU A 510 13.08 23.30 3.87
CA GLU A 510 13.23 23.64 5.29
C GLU A 510 13.91 22.53 6.08
N HIS A 511 13.61 21.27 5.77
CA HIS A 511 14.28 20.12 6.34
C HIS A 511 15.76 20.02 5.90
N LEU A 512 16.05 20.34 4.64
CA LEU A 512 17.38 20.18 4.04
C LEU A 512 18.33 21.37 4.28
N ALA A 513 17.80 22.58 4.51
CA ALA A 513 18.56 23.80 4.75
C ALA A 513 17.91 24.68 5.85
N PRO A 514 17.94 24.23 7.12
CA PRO A 514 17.37 24.99 8.22
C PRO A 514 18.13 26.31 8.47
N THR A 515 17.41 27.41 8.63
CA THR A 515 18.02 28.73 8.91
C THR A 515 18.60 28.75 10.33
N PRO A 516 19.84 29.24 10.55
CA PRO A 516 20.33 29.49 11.90
C PRO A 516 19.64 30.76 12.43
N SER A 517 18.57 30.60 13.21
CA SER A 517 18.01 31.69 14.01
C SER A 517 18.35 31.50 15.48
N SER A 518 18.80 32.62 16.05
CA SER A 518 19.29 32.82 17.40
C SER A 518 18.18 32.78 18.46
N GLN A 519 18.57 32.28 19.64
CA GLN A 519 17.92 32.40 20.95
C GLN A 519 16.69 31.52 21.24
N ALA A 520 16.99 30.44 21.98
CA ALA A 520 16.25 29.89 23.12
C ALA A 520 14.82 30.40 23.34
N GLY A 521 13.86 29.71 22.71
CA GLY A 521 12.54 29.46 23.28
C GLY A 521 12.45 27.97 23.55
N GLU A 522 12.25 27.57 24.80
CA GLU A 522 12.12 26.17 25.21
C GLU A 522 11.13 25.41 24.31
N ALA A 523 11.61 24.30 23.74
CA ALA A 523 10.74 23.33 23.07
C ALA A 523 9.74 22.78 24.11
N PRO A 524 8.43 22.63 23.77
CA PRO A 524 7.50 22.00 24.69
C PRO A 524 7.90 20.53 24.82
N SER A 525 8.43 20.18 25.99
CA SER A 525 8.66 18.79 26.38
C SER A 525 7.32 18.07 26.41
N THR A 526 7.13 17.05 25.56
CA THR A 526 6.05 16.07 25.67
C THR A 526 6.26 15.25 26.94
N THR A 527 5.79 15.79 28.06
CA THR A 527 5.46 15.01 29.24
C THR A 527 4.10 14.38 28.98
N VAL A 528 4.05 13.04 28.93
CA VAL A 528 2.78 12.32 29.12
C VAL A 528 2.31 12.68 30.52
N ARG A 529 1.34 13.59 30.61
CA ARG A 529 0.70 13.93 31.89
C ARG A 529 -0.22 12.78 32.25
N HIS A 530 0.11 12.11 33.35
CA HIS A 530 -0.77 11.17 34.02
C HIS A 530 -2.15 11.80 34.24
N ALA A 531 -3.19 11.02 33.94
CA ALA A 531 -4.57 11.34 34.25
C ALA A 531 -4.78 11.54 35.76
N ALA A 532 -5.13 12.77 36.13
CA ALA A 532 -5.93 13.09 37.30
C ALA A 532 -6.50 14.49 37.09
N GLU A 533 -7.83 14.62 37.19
CA GLU A 533 -8.65 15.83 37.12
C GLU A 533 -9.19 16.25 35.72
N GLY A 534 -10.39 15.74 35.40
CA GLY A 534 -11.33 16.36 34.46
C GLY A 534 -11.65 15.53 33.20
N SER A 535 -12.76 14.77 33.22
CA SER A 535 -13.36 14.18 32.01
C SER A 535 -14.19 15.17 31.18
N ASP A 536 -14.23 16.43 31.61
CA ASP A 536 -15.06 17.47 31.02
C ASP A 536 -14.43 17.99 29.72
N ILE A 537 -15.24 18.04 28.66
CA ILE A 537 -14.84 18.50 27.33
C ILE A 537 -15.54 19.82 27.03
N ALA A 538 -14.78 20.85 26.66
CA ALA A 538 -15.30 22.13 26.21
C ALA A 538 -15.66 22.06 24.72
N VAL A 539 -16.82 22.60 24.37
CA VAL A 539 -17.14 23.02 23.00
C VAL A 539 -16.59 24.43 22.83
N ILE A 540 -15.57 24.57 21.98
CA ILE A 540 -14.84 25.83 21.78
C ILE A 540 -15.20 26.54 20.46
N GLY A 541 -15.81 25.83 19.52
CA GLY A 541 -16.34 26.42 18.30
C GLY A 541 -17.43 25.55 17.67
N MET A 542 -18.26 26.15 16.84
CA MET A 542 -19.35 25.45 16.15
C MET A 542 -19.75 26.15 14.85
N ALA A 543 -20.14 25.37 13.85
CA ALA A 543 -20.78 25.86 12.64
C ALA A 543 -21.88 24.90 12.21
N ALA A 544 -22.97 25.45 11.68
CA ALA A 544 -24.06 24.66 11.17
C ALA A 544 -24.83 25.40 10.07
N ARG A 545 -25.39 24.62 9.15
CA ARG A 545 -26.25 25.07 8.06
C ARG A 545 -27.48 24.18 8.02
N PHE A 546 -28.65 24.78 8.28
CA PHE A 546 -29.92 24.08 8.40
C PHE A 546 -31.00 24.78 7.57
N PRO A 547 -32.17 24.17 7.36
CA PRO A 547 -33.24 24.84 6.63
C PRO A 547 -33.61 26.17 7.30
N GLY A 548 -33.64 27.25 6.50
CA GLY A 548 -33.91 28.61 6.98
C GLY A 548 -32.83 29.24 7.85
N ALA A 549 -31.63 28.63 7.95
CA ALA A 549 -30.51 29.17 8.72
C ALA A 549 -29.16 28.84 8.04
N SER A 550 -28.48 29.88 7.58
CA SER A 550 -27.18 29.76 6.90
C SER A 550 -25.99 29.70 7.87
N ASN A 551 -26.22 29.92 9.15
CA ASN A 551 -25.22 29.89 10.22
C ASN A 551 -25.88 29.56 11.58
N ILE A 552 -25.05 29.40 12.62
CA ILE A 552 -25.51 29.00 13.96
C ILE A 552 -26.32 30.10 14.68
N ASP A 553 -26.06 31.38 14.39
CA ASP A 553 -26.76 32.50 15.00
C ASP A 553 -28.20 32.60 14.49
N GLU A 554 -28.40 32.51 13.17
CA GLU A 554 -29.73 32.42 12.54
C GLU A 554 -30.49 31.18 13.03
N PHE A 555 -29.78 30.05 13.18
CA PHE A 555 -30.40 28.84 13.72
C PHE A 555 -30.90 29.04 15.15
N TRP A 556 -30.10 29.69 16.00
CA TRP A 556 -30.50 30.03 17.36
C TRP A 556 -31.69 30.98 17.39
N GLU A 557 -31.69 32.02 16.56
CA GLU A 557 -32.82 32.96 16.43
C GLU A 557 -34.11 32.24 16.00
N ASN A 558 -34.02 31.34 15.02
CA ASN A 558 -35.15 30.53 14.57
C ASN A 558 -35.71 29.64 15.69
N LEU A 559 -34.84 28.98 16.46
CA LEU A 559 -35.25 28.15 17.60
C LEU A 559 -35.96 28.98 18.68
N VAL A 560 -35.42 30.15 19.02
CA VAL A 560 -36.00 31.05 20.03
C VAL A 560 -37.35 31.61 19.57
N ALA A 561 -37.48 31.92 18.28
CA ALA A 561 -38.70 32.45 17.68
C ALA A 561 -39.74 31.37 17.32
N GLY A 562 -39.41 30.07 17.46
CA GLY A 562 -40.30 28.97 17.12
C GLY A 562 -40.58 28.86 15.62
N VAL A 563 -39.60 29.19 14.77
CA VAL A 563 -39.73 29.17 13.31
C VAL A 563 -39.73 27.73 12.79
N GLU A 564 -40.76 27.38 12.00
CA GLU A 564 -40.80 26.13 11.24
C GLU A 564 -40.22 26.35 9.84
N SER A 565 -39.03 25.79 9.59
CA SER A 565 -38.29 25.96 8.33
C SER A 565 -38.62 24.91 7.26
N LEU A 566 -39.68 24.13 7.46
CA LEU A 566 -40.16 23.18 6.44
C LEU A 566 -40.98 23.97 5.41
N VAL A 567 -40.66 23.80 4.13
CA VAL A 567 -41.29 24.57 3.06
C VAL A 567 -42.07 23.65 2.12
N PRO A 568 -43.21 24.10 1.57
CA PRO A 568 -43.89 23.41 0.49
C PRO A 568 -42.98 23.22 -0.73
N THR A 569 -43.17 22.14 -1.46
CA THR A 569 -42.45 21.85 -2.71
C THR A 569 -43.28 22.22 -3.92
N ASP A 570 -42.62 22.65 -4.99
CA ASP A 570 -43.27 23.01 -6.26
C ASP A 570 -43.56 21.78 -7.16
N GLU A 571 -43.34 20.57 -6.65
CA GLU A 571 -43.53 19.33 -7.41
C GLU A 571 -45.01 18.95 -7.55
N PRO A 572 -45.50 18.59 -8.76
CA PRO A 572 -46.85 18.09 -8.92
C PRO A 572 -47.01 16.74 -8.20
N ALA A 573 -48.20 16.51 -7.63
CA ALA A 573 -48.51 15.23 -6.97
C ALA A 573 -48.26 14.05 -7.92
N ARG A 574 -47.53 13.04 -7.43
CA ARG A 574 -47.11 11.85 -8.19
C ARG A 574 -47.61 10.56 -7.51
N GLU A 575 -48.01 9.58 -8.32
CA GLU A 575 -48.32 8.24 -7.82
C GLU A 575 -47.07 7.58 -7.24
N GLY A 576 -47.19 7.00 -6.05
CA GLY A 576 -46.09 6.31 -5.37
C GLY A 576 -45.69 5.01 -6.06
N PRO A 577 -44.48 4.50 -5.79
CA PRO A 577 -44.04 3.20 -6.29
C PRO A 577 -45.01 2.10 -5.84
N GLY A 578 -45.70 1.46 -6.80
CA GLY A 578 -46.73 0.44 -6.54
C GLY A 578 -48.16 0.96 -6.39
N GLY A 579 -48.42 2.26 -6.65
CA GLY A 579 -49.77 2.85 -6.59
C GLY A 579 -50.34 3.00 -5.18
N GLN A 580 -49.51 2.85 -4.15
CA GLN A 580 -49.89 2.95 -2.73
C GLN A 580 -49.09 4.08 -2.07
N GLY A 581 -49.74 4.88 -1.23
CA GLY A 581 -49.13 5.98 -0.46
C GLY A 581 -49.57 7.39 -0.88
N GLN A 582 -49.63 8.29 0.10
CA GLN A 582 -49.99 9.70 -0.08
C GLN A 582 -48.71 10.53 -0.29
N TYR A 583 -48.63 11.31 -1.36
CA TYR A 583 -47.51 12.22 -1.56
C TYR A 583 -47.69 13.49 -0.72
N VAL A 584 -46.66 13.83 0.06
CA VAL A 584 -46.61 15.02 0.92
C VAL A 584 -45.57 15.99 0.33
N PRO A 585 -46.00 17.14 -0.22
CA PRO A 585 -45.13 18.08 -0.92
C PRO A 585 -44.44 19.05 0.05
N VAL A 586 -43.67 18.52 1.00
CA VAL A 586 -42.93 19.32 2.00
C VAL A 586 -41.49 18.85 2.10
N ALA A 587 -40.55 19.80 2.15
CA ALA A 587 -39.12 19.53 2.29
C ALA A 587 -38.45 20.50 3.26
N GLY A 588 -37.46 20.00 4.01
CA GLY A 588 -36.48 20.84 4.69
C GLY A 588 -35.19 20.85 3.89
N THR A 589 -34.85 21.98 3.28
CA THR A 589 -33.66 22.13 2.42
C THR A 589 -32.76 23.20 3.04
N ALA A 590 -31.47 22.91 3.17
CA ALA A 590 -30.49 23.91 3.63
C ALA A 590 -30.16 24.86 2.48
N ASP A 591 -29.96 26.14 2.78
CA ASP A 591 -29.60 27.12 1.75
C ASP A 591 -28.14 26.96 1.31
N GLY A 592 -27.88 27.23 0.03
CA GLY A 592 -26.52 27.24 -0.53
C GLY A 592 -25.85 25.88 -0.65
N VAL A 593 -26.62 24.79 -0.75
CA VAL A 593 -26.10 23.43 -0.99
C VAL A 593 -25.36 23.32 -2.33
N ASP A 594 -25.71 24.16 -3.29
CA ASP A 594 -25.04 24.31 -4.59
C ASP A 594 -23.82 25.24 -4.54
N GLN A 595 -23.62 25.98 -3.45
CA GLN A 595 -22.52 26.94 -3.29
C GLN A 595 -21.30 26.28 -2.64
N PHE A 596 -20.15 26.41 -3.28
CA PHE A 596 -18.87 25.92 -2.77
C PHE A 596 -17.74 26.70 -3.42
N ASP A 597 -16.72 27.10 -2.65
CA ASP A 597 -15.50 27.70 -3.19
C ASP A 597 -14.45 26.61 -3.43
N PRO A 598 -14.30 26.09 -4.67
CA PRO A 598 -13.34 25.03 -4.94
C PRO A 598 -11.89 25.49 -4.75
N THR A 599 -11.60 26.76 -4.99
CA THR A 599 -10.23 27.29 -4.99
C THR A 599 -9.69 27.37 -3.56
N LEU A 600 -10.52 27.80 -2.60
CA LEU A 600 -10.16 27.84 -1.18
C LEU A 600 -9.66 26.47 -0.66
N PHE A 601 -10.34 25.40 -1.10
CA PHE A 601 -10.08 24.03 -0.66
C PHE A 601 -9.18 23.22 -1.61
N GLY A 602 -8.63 23.82 -2.67
CA GLY A 602 -7.71 23.13 -3.58
C GLY A 602 -8.37 22.07 -4.49
N TYR A 603 -9.66 22.26 -4.82
CA TYR A 603 -10.34 21.51 -5.86
C TYR A 603 -10.36 22.28 -7.18
N THR A 604 -10.35 21.56 -8.29
CA THR A 604 -10.75 22.12 -9.59
C THR A 604 -12.26 22.32 -9.64
N PRO A 605 -12.77 23.24 -10.48
CA PRO A 605 -14.21 23.40 -10.67
C PRO A 605 -14.91 22.10 -11.07
N ARG A 606 -14.24 21.25 -11.85
CA ARG A 606 -14.79 19.97 -12.32
C ARG A 606 -14.90 18.95 -11.20
N GLU A 607 -13.91 18.87 -10.31
CA GLU A 607 -13.96 17.99 -9.13
C GLU A 607 -15.08 18.41 -8.18
N ALA A 608 -15.22 19.72 -7.93
CA ALA A 608 -16.28 20.24 -7.08
C ALA A 608 -17.68 20.01 -7.66
N GLU A 609 -17.83 20.09 -8.99
CA GLU A 609 -19.09 19.82 -9.68
C GLU A 609 -19.56 18.37 -9.45
N ILE A 610 -18.65 17.40 -9.51
CA ILE A 610 -18.98 15.96 -9.35
C ILE A 610 -18.95 15.48 -7.90
N MET A 611 -18.58 16.34 -6.95
CA MET A 611 -18.47 16.00 -5.53
C MET A 611 -19.84 16.08 -4.85
N ASP A 612 -20.12 15.15 -3.93
CA ASP A 612 -21.37 15.15 -3.17
C ASP A 612 -21.52 16.46 -2.38
N PRO A 613 -22.64 17.19 -2.53
CA PRO A 613 -22.92 18.39 -1.74
C PRO A 613 -22.77 18.19 -0.22
N GLN A 614 -23.03 16.98 0.30
CA GLN A 614 -22.83 16.66 1.71
C GLN A 614 -21.39 16.86 2.16
N GLN A 615 -20.42 16.41 1.35
CA GLN A 615 -19.00 16.53 1.67
C GLN A 615 -18.53 17.99 1.54
N ARG A 616 -19.02 18.70 0.52
CA ARG A 616 -18.75 20.14 0.33
C ARG A 616 -19.24 20.96 1.52
N LEU A 617 -20.49 20.74 1.92
CA LEU A 617 -21.12 21.44 3.04
C LEU A 617 -20.41 21.13 4.37
N LEU A 618 -20.06 19.87 4.61
CA LEU A 618 -19.35 19.46 5.80
C LEU A 618 -17.94 20.06 5.89
N LEU A 619 -17.22 20.14 4.76
CA LEU A 619 -15.90 20.77 4.69
C LEU A 619 -15.96 22.28 4.98
N MET A 620 -16.97 22.97 4.44
CA MET A 620 -17.21 24.38 4.77
C MET A 620 -17.52 24.56 6.27
N CYS A 621 -18.43 23.76 6.84
CA CYS A 621 -18.71 23.84 8.27
C CYS A 621 -17.49 23.50 9.14
N ALA A 622 -16.63 22.56 8.73
CA ALA A 622 -15.40 22.25 9.47
C ALA A 622 -14.43 23.44 9.48
N TYR A 623 -14.31 24.15 8.36
CA TYR A 623 -13.52 25.36 8.24
C TYR A 623 -14.10 26.50 9.09
N GLU A 624 -15.39 26.79 8.95
CA GLU A 624 -16.12 27.82 9.71
C GLU A 624 -16.08 27.55 11.23
N ALA A 625 -16.21 26.29 11.66
CA ALA A 625 -16.18 25.93 13.08
C ALA A 625 -14.79 26.15 13.71
N LEU A 626 -13.71 25.96 12.94
CA LEU A 626 -12.35 26.30 13.38
C LEU A 626 -12.14 27.81 13.45
N GLU A 627 -12.72 28.57 12.52
CA GLU A 627 -12.72 30.04 12.60
C GLU A 627 -13.49 30.55 13.83
N ASP A 628 -14.68 30.00 14.11
CA ASP A 628 -15.46 30.32 15.33
C ASP A 628 -14.66 29.96 16.60
N ALA A 629 -13.88 28.88 16.57
CA ALA A 629 -13.00 28.50 17.68
C ALA A 629 -11.77 29.42 17.84
N GLY A 630 -11.48 30.29 16.86
CA GLY A 630 -10.29 31.13 16.83
C GLY A 630 -9.00 30.39 16.45
N HIS A 631 -9.10 29.23 15.80
CA HIS A 631 -7.96 28.37 15.44
C HIS A 631 -7.75 28.31 13.92
N ALA A 632 -6.59 28.78 13.45
CA ALA A 632 -6.27 28.78 12.02
C ALA A 632 -6.05 27.35 11.49
N PRO A 633 -6.77 26.87 10.46
CA PRO A 633 -6.69 25.46 10.03
C PRO A 633 -5.29 24.98 9.66
N ARG A 634 -4.48 25.80 8.98
CA ARG A 634 -3.18 25.40 8.39
C ARG A 634 -1.94 25.66 9.26
N ALA A 635 -2.08 26.27 10.43
CA ALA A 635 -0.95 26.72 11.26
C ALA A 635 -0.80 25.98 12.61
N GLN A 636 -1.51 24.87 12.80
CA GLN A 636 -1.61 24.22 14.09
C GLN A 636 -0.50 23.18 14.34
N SER A 637 0.17 23.29 15.49
CA SER A 637 1.12 22.30 16.02
C SER A 637 0.44 21.21 16.87
N SER A 638 -0.88 21.30 17.08
CA SER A 638 -1.70 20.38 17.86
C SER A 638 -2.19 19.18 17.03
N ARG A 639 -2.42 18.04 17.68
CA ARG A 639 -3.05 16.86 17.03
C ARG A 639 -4.56 17.06 17.00
N VAL A 640 -5.06 17.54 15.88
CA VAL A 640 -6.50 17.78 15.67
C VAL A 640 -7.15 16.56 15.03
N ALA A 641 -8.03 15.88 15.77
CA ALA A 641 -8.81 14.76 15.26
C ALA A 641 -10.02 15.24 14.44
N VAL A 642 -10.54 14.38 13.57
CA VAL A 642 -11.79 14.58 12.83
C VAL A 642 -12.64 13.33 12.93
N TYR A 643 -13.82 13.46 13.53
CA TYR A 643 -14.84 12.43 13.59
C TYR A 643 -16.07 12.96 12.86
N ALA A 644 -16.38 12.44 11.68
CA ALA A 644 -17.52 12.98 10.93
C ALA A 644 -18.21 11.91 10.09
N GLY A 645 -19.46 12.15 9.70
CA GLY A 645 -20.18 11.22 8.84
C GLY A 645 -21.22 11.89 7.97
N VAL A 646 -21.48 11.27 6.82
CA VAL A 646 -22.52 11.72 5.88
C VAL A 646 -23.46 10.58 5.53
N ALA A 647 -24.67 10.91 5.08
CA ALA A 647 -25.62 9.90 4.60
C ALA A 647 -25.21 9.38 3.22
N MET A 648 -25.86 8.29 2.78
CA MET A 648 -25.67 7.75 1.43
C MET A 648 -25.88 8.84 0.36
N SER A 649 -24.97 8.89 -0.62
CA SER A 649 -24.99 9.92 -1.66
C SER A 649 -26.17 9.78 -2.61
N SER A 650 -27.22 10.57 -2.37
CA SER A 650 -28.31 10.72 -3.32
C SER A 650 -27.86 11.45 -4.60
N TYR A 651 -26.82 12.28 -4.51
CA TYR A 651 -26.23 12.98 -5.64
C TYR A 651 -25.61 11.99 -6.65
N LEU A 652 -24.80 11.04 -6.17
CA LEU A 652 -24.22 9.97 -6.98
C LEU A 652 -25.30 9.15 -7.71
N ILE A 653 -26.34 8.74 -6.98
CA ILE A 653 -27.42 7.88 -7.50
C ILE A 653 -28.24 8.61 -8.58
N ASN A 654 -28.59 9.87 -8.34
CA ASN A 654 -29.56 10.58 -9.18
C ASN A 654 -28.92 11.39 -10.32
N ASN A 655 -27.65 11.80 -10.20
CA ASN A 655 -27.00 12.66 -11.21
C ASN A 655 -25.84 11.98 -11.94
N LEU A 656 -24.99 11.24 -11.22
CA LEU A 656 -23.74 10.74 -11.81
C LEU A 656 -23.87 9.33 -12.40
N ILE A 657 -24.49 8.39 -11.68
CA ILE A 657 -24.69 7.02 -12.17
C ILE A 657 -25.48 6.98 -13.50
N PRO A 658 -26.59 7.72 -13.66
CA PRO A 658 -27.34 7.72 -14.92
C PRO A 658 -26.57 8.29 -16.12
N GLN A 659 -25.53 9.09 -15.87
CA GLN A 659 -24.74 9.76 -16.91
C GLN A 659 -23.38 9.09 -17.17
N ARG A 660 -23.13 7.93 -16.55
CA ARG A 660 -21.83 7.24 -16.54
C ARG A 660 -21.30 6.86 -17.93
N ASP A 661 -22.19 6.49 -18.86
CA ASP A 661 -21.80 6.11 -20.22
C ASP A 661 -21.54 7.31 -21.15
N SER A 662 -22.00 8.49 -20.77
CA SER A 662 -21.97 9.72 -21.58
C SER A 662 -20.89 10.72 -21.18
N SER A 663 -20.12 10.44 -20.12
CA SER A 663 -19.22 11.40 -19.50
C SER A 663 -17.79 10.85 -19.38
N ASN A 664 -16.79 11.60 -19.85
CA ASN A 664 -15.36 11.30 -19.66
C ASN A 664 -14.90 11.64 -18.22
N ILE A 665 -15.68 11.24 -17.22
CA ILE A 665 -15.38 11.53 -15.81
C ILE A 665 -14.54 10.38 -15.25
N ASP A 666 -13.43 10.71 -14.60
CA ASP A 666 -12.60 9.73 -13.91
C ASP A 666 -13.41 8.96 -12.85
N PRO A 667 -13.54 7.62 -12.98
CA PRO A 667 -14.24 6.80 -12.01
C PRO A 667 -13.68 6.90 -10.59
N MET A 668 -12.37 7.14 -10.43
CA MET A 668 -11.75 7.28 -9.12
C MET A 668 -12.16 8.59 -8.45
N ALA A 669 -12.12 9.71 -9.16
CA ALA A 669 -12.59 11.01 -8.65
C ALA A 669 -14.07 10.97 -8.23
N VAL A 670 -14.94 10.30 -8.99
CA VAL A 670 -16.35 10.10 -8.62
C VAL A 670 -16.47 9.32 -7.32
N SER A 671 -15.70 8.25 -7.15
CA SER A 671 -15.70 7.45 -5.93
C SER A 671 -15.24 8.27 -4.72
N LEU A 672 -14.11 8.98 -4.84
CA LEU A 672 -13.54 9.76 -3.74
C LEU A 672 -14.44 10.91 -3.28
N GLY A 673 -15.12 11.57 -4.23
CA GLY A 673 -15.99 12.71 -3.94
C GLY A 673 -17.41 12.37 -3.49
N ASN A 674 -17.81 11.08 -3.54
CA ASN A 674 -19.19 10.68 -3.26
C ASN A 674 -19.33 9.50 -2.29
N ASP A 675 -18.27 8.76 -2.00
CA ASP A 675 -18.30 7.73 -0.97
C ASP A 675 -18.23 8.39 0.42
N LYS A 676 -19.14 7.99 1.30
CA LYS A 676 -19.26 8.49 2.67
C LYS A 676 -18.00 8.21 3.51
N ASP A 677 -17.21 7.18 3.14
CA ASP A 677 -16.05 6.76 3.89
C ASP A 677 -14.90 7.78 3.83
N PHE A 678 -14.91 8.69 2.84
CA PHE A 678 -13.88 9.74 2.70
C PHE A 678 -14.24 11.07 3.36
N ALA A 679 -15.43 11.22 3.94
CA ALA A 679 -15.89 12.52 4.45
C ALA A 679 -14.96 13.10 5.53
N ALA A 680 -14.51 12.30 6.50
CA ALA A 680 -13.61 12.76 7.56
C ALA A 680 -12.17 13.00 7.05
N THR A 681 -11.66 12.11 6.19
CA THR A 681 -10.28 12.16 5.71
C THR A 681 -10.06 13.31 4.72
N GLN A 682 -11.07 13.67 3.92
CA GLN A 682 -11.03 14.87 3.07
C GLN A 682 -10.90 16.15 3.90
N ILE A 683 -11.60 16.25 5.03
CA ILE A 683 -11.46 17.39 5.95
C ILE A 683 -10.05 17.45 6.52
N SER A 684 -9.55 16.34 7.06
CA SER A 684 -8.19 16.28 7.61
C SER A 684 -7.15 16.65 6.56
N TYR A 685 -7.32 16.16 5.34
CA TYR A 685 -6.41 16.40 4.25
C TYR A 685 -6.40 17.87 3.80
N ARG A 686 -7.57 18.42 3.47
CA ARG A 686 -7.70 19.79 2.94
C ARG A 686 -7.37 20.87 3.97
N LEU A 687 -7.58 20.57 5.25
CA LEU A 687 -7.28 21.48 6.35
C LEU A 687 -5.91 21.21 7.01
N ASN A 688 -5.15 20.19 6.56
CA ASN A 688 -3.84 19.81 7.11
C ASN A 688 -3.89 19.48 8.63
N LEU A 689 -4.88 18.66 9.02
CA LEU A 689 -5.09 18.21 10.40
C LEU A 689 -4.47 16.81 10.61
N ASN A 690 -3.69 16.65 11.66
CA ASN A 690 -2.80 15.48 11.85
C ASN A 690 -3.19 14.55 13.01
N GLY A 691 -4.41 14.68 13.57
CA GLY A 691 -4.95 13.74 14.56
C GLY A 691 -5.75 12.59 13.93
N PRO A 692 -6.31 11.68 14.73
CA PRO A 692 -7.20 10.61 14.26
C PRO A 692 -8.30 11.13 13.32
N SER A 693 -8.48 10.51 12.15
CA SER A 693 -9.50 10.90 11.17
C SER A 693 -10.39 9.70 10.86
N VAL A 694 -11.66 9.76 11.28
CA VAL A 694 -12.56 8.60 11.29
C VAL A 694 -13.93 9.00 10.75
N SER A 695 -14.33 8.33 9.67
CA SER A 695 -15.68 8.41 9.14
C SER A 695 -16.63 7.55 9.99
N VAL A 696 -17.64 8.16 10.60
CA VAL A 696 -18.59 7.50 11.51
C VAL A 696 -19.89 7.19 10.77
N GLY A 697 -20.45 6.00 10.97
CA GLY A 697 -21.73 5.60 10.37
C GLY A 697 -22.61 4.81 11.33
N THR A 698 -23.63 5.47 11.89
CA THR A 698 -24.63 4.84 12.78
C THR A 698 -26.06 5.26 12.43
N ALA A 699 -26.31 5.55 11.14
CA ALA A 699 -27.57 6.12 10.66
C ALA A 699 -27.92 7.44 11.37
N CYS A 700 -29.11 7.58 11.96
CA CYS A 700 -29.61 8.83 12.53
C CYS A 700 -28.78 9.38 13.70
N SER A 701 -28.01 8.54 14.41
CA SER A 701 -27.17 8.95 15.55
C SER A 701 -25.74 9.36 15.18
N THR A 702 -25.40 9.38 13.90
CA THR A 702 -24.01 9.51 13.41
C THR A 702 -23.26 10.70 14.00
N SER A 703 -23.84 11.90 13.98
CA SER A 703 -23.18 13.12 14.48
C SER A 703 -22.94 13.09 15.99
N LEU A 704 -23.87 12.52 16.77
CA LEU A 704 -23.71 12.41 18.23
C LEU A 704 -22.69 11.35 18.63
N VAL A 705 -22.62 10.23 17.89
CA VAL A 705 -21.59 9.21 18.08
C VAL A 705 -20.21 9.75 17.70
N ALA A 706 -20.12 10.59 16.66
CA ALA A 706 -18.88 11.29 16.32
C ALA A 706 -18.39 12.19 17.46
N VAL A 707 -19.29 12.96 18.09
CA VAL A 707 -18.97 13.75 19.29
C VAL A 707 -18.49 12.86 20.44
N ALA A 708 -19.13 11.71 20.66
CA ALA A 708 -18.72 10.77 21.71
C ALA A 708 -17.31 10.20 21.49
N HIS A 709 -16.97 9.83 20.25
CA HIS A 709 -15.63 9.36 19.89
C HIS A 709 -14.58 10.47 20.00
N ALA A 710 -14.90 11.69 19.57
CA ALA A 710 -14.03 12.85 19.74
C ALA A 710 -13.74 13.14 21.23
N CYS A 711 -14.75 13.05 22.10
CA CYS A 711 -14.55 13.18 23.55
C CYS A 711 -13.58 12.12 24.08
N ARG A 712 -13.72 10.85 23.66
CA ARG A 712 -12.83 9.76 24.09
C ARG A 712 -11.40 9.98 23.61
N SER A 713 -11.21 10.40 22.36
CA SER A 713 -9.90 10.74 21.77
C SER A 713 -9.18 11.85 22.55
N LEU A 714 -9.93 12.85 23.03
CA LEU A 714 -9.41 13.93 23.87
C LEU A 714 -9.06 13.43 25.27
N ILE A 715 -9.89 12.58 25.87
CA ILE A 715 -9.66 12.03 27.21
C ILE A 715 -8.46 11.07 27.22
N SER A 716 -8.30 10.24 26.18
CA SER A 716 -7.17 9.30 26.05
C SER A 716 -5.85 9.98 25.67
N GLY A 717 -5.88 11.25 25.27
CA GLY A 717 -4.69 11.99 24.83
C GLY A 717 -4.21 11.62 23.42
N GLU A 718 -5.03 10.92 22.64
CA GLU A 718 -4.80 10.66 21.21
C GLU A 718 -4.87 11.96 20.40
N SER A 719 -5.70 12.91 20.84
CA SER A 719 -5.84 14.24 20.25
C SER A 719 -5.79 15.34 21.30
N ASP A 720 -5.39 16.53 20.85
CA ASP A 720 -5.35 17.75 21.67
C ASP A 720 -6.56 18.65 21.39
N MET A 721 -7.16 18.50 20.21
CA MET A 721 -8.40 19.12 19.76
C MET A 721 -9.13 18.13 18.84
N ALA A 722 -10.44 18.24 18.68
CA ALA A 722 -11.19 17.38 17.77
C ALA A 722 -12.35 18.11 17.10
N LEU A 723 -12.52 17.93 15.79
CA LEU A 723 -13.75 18.25 15.09
C LEU A 723 -14.69 17.05 15.15
N ALA A 724 -15.96 17.30 15.45
CA ALA A 724 -17.00 16.28 15.43
C ALA A 724 -18.25 16.78 14.73
N GLY A 725 -18.83 16.02 13.81
CA GLY A 725 -20.02 16.48 13.09
C GLY A 725 -20.63 15.51 12.11
N GLY A 726 -21.55 16.02 11.30
CA GLY A 726 -22.12 15.25 10.19
C GLY A 726 -22.99 16.10 9.28
N ALA A 727 -23.26 15.57 8.09
CA ALA A 727 -24.10 16.21 7.10
C ALA A 727 -25.08 15.23 6.45
N LYS A 728 -26.21 15.76 6.02
CA LYS A 728 -27.20 15.04 5.22
C LYS A 728 -27.74 16.00 4.17
N VAL A 729 -27.70 15.61 2.91
CA VAL A 729 -28.31 16.37 1.82
C VAL A 729 -29.01 15.38 0.91
N ARG A 730 -30.24 15.70 0.55
CA ARG A 730 -31.02 14.96 -0.44
C ARG A 730 -31.07 15.75 -1.74
N VAL A 731 -30.72 15.08 -2.83
CA VAL A 731 -30.77 15.58 -4.21
C VAL A 731 -31.72 14.69 -5.01
N PRO A 732 -32.65 15.22 -5.82
CA PRO A 732 -32.96 16.65 -6.00
C PRO A 732 -33.43 17.33 -4.71
N GLU A 733 -33.06 18.60 -4.58
CA GLU A 733 -33.49 19.43 -3.46
C GLU A 733 -34.96 19.81 -3.62
N ARG A 734 -35.63 20.12 -2.51
CA ARG A 734 -37.06 20.52 -2.49
C ARG A 734 -38.01 19.47 -3.10
N SER A 735 -37.70 18.18 -2.95
CA SER A 735 -38.64 17.10 -3.27
C SER A 735 -39.40 16.65 -2.03
N GLY A 736 -40.70 16.41 -2.19
CA GLY A 736 -41.57 15.85 -1.16
C GLY A 736 -41.29 14.37 -0.90
N TYR A 737 -42.17 13.71 -0.16
CA TYR A 737 -42.01 12.30 0.19
C TYR A 737 -43.34 11.56 0.19
N TRP A 738 -43.28 10.23 0.15
CA TRP A 738 -44.46 9.37 0.21
C TRP A 738 -44.71 8.91 1.64
N PHE A 739 -45.89 9.24 2.13
CA PHE A 739 -46.45 8.73 3.37
C PHE A 739 -47.12 7.36 3.14
N HIS A 740 -46.92 6.47 4.10
CA HIS A 740 -47.56 5.15 4.15
C HIS A 740 -47.96 4.89 5.61
N ASP A 741 -49.15 4.29 5.81
CA ASP A 741 -49.61 3.92 7.16
C ASP A 741 -48.62 2.96 7.84
N GLY A 742 -48.27 3.25 9.10
CA GLY A 742 -47.29 2.49 9.88
C GLY A 742 -45.82 2.85 9.60
N GLY A 743 -45.56 3.83 8.72
CA GLY A 743 -44.23 4.40 8.50
C GLY A 743 -43.81 5.44 9.55
N ILE A 744 -42.57 5.92 9.45
CA ILE A 744 -42.02 6.94 10.37
C ILE A 744 -42.27 8.38 9.91
N LEU A 745 -42.71 8.57 8.68
CA LEU A 745 -42.86 9.89 8.05
C LEU A 745 -44.20 10.51 8.39
N SER A 746 -44.23 11.84 8.53
CA SER A 746 -45.45 12.57 8.85
C SER A 746 -46.45 12.59 7.67
N PRO A 747 -47.77 12.40 7.89
CA PRO A 747 -48.77 12.48 6.82
C PRO A 747 -49.08 13.92 6.37
N ASP A 748 -48.79 14.92 7.19
CA ASP A 748 -49.18 16.33 6.97
C ASP A 748 -47.99 17.26 6.74
N GLY A 749 -46.77 16.75 6.73
CA GLY A 749 -45.58 17.55 6.48
C GLY A 749 -45.02 18.28 7.71
N HIS A 750 -45.59 18.06 8.90
CA HIS A 750 -45.13 18.70 10.13
C HIS A 750 -44.43 17.72 11.07
N CYS A 751 -43.48 18.22 11.86
CA CYS A 751 -42.79 17.46 12.91
C CYS A 751 -43.12 18.05 14.28
N ARG A 752 -43.86 17.31 15.11
CA ARG A 752 -44.35 17.77 16.42
C ARG A 752 -43.77 16.92 17.54
N ALA A 753 -42.50 17.15 17.88
CA ALA A 753 -41.82 16.38 18.91
C ALA A 753 -42.48 16.56 20.28
N PHE A 754 -42.82 15.44 20.94
CA PHE A 754 -43.49 15.37 22.25
C PHE A 754 -44.93 15.93 22.30
N ASP A 755 -45.51 16.30 21.16
CA ASP A 755 -46.90 16.73 21.08
C ASP A 755 -47.86 15.53 21.06
N ALA A 756 -49.05 15.68 21.65
CA ALA A 756 -50.07 14.63 21.66
C ALA A 756 -50.57 14.29 20.24
N ASP A 757 -50.51 15.25 19.32
CA ASP A 757 -50.87 15.14 17.91
C ASP A 757 -49.65 14.85 17.02
N GLY A 758 -48.56 14.31 17.59
CA GLY A 758 -47.38 13.90 16.84
C GLY A 758 -47.64 12.67 15.95
N GLN A 759 -47.56 12.84 14.62
CA GLN A 759 -47.89 11.79 13.63
C GLN A 759 -46.71 11.26 12.82
N GLY A 760 -45.48 11.72 13.08
CA GLY A 760 -44.28 11.27 12.38
C GLY A 760 -43.19 12.34 12.31
N THR A 761 -42.13 12.05 11.56
CA THR A 761 -41.01 12.98 11.33
C THR A 761 -40.92 13.43 9.88
N VAL A 762 -40.18 14.51 9.64
CA VAL A 762 -39.84 14.98 8.30
C VAL A 762 -38.33 15.02 8.17
N PHE A 763 -37.82 14.25 7.22
CA PHE A 763 -36.39 14.28 6.91
C PHE A 763 -36.01 15.57 6.20
N SER A 764 -34.97 16.23 6.67
CA SER A 764 -34.40 17.45 6.08
C SER A 764 -32.95 17.26 5.63
N SER A 765 -32.41 18.30 4.98
CA SER A 765 -31.01 18.49 4.63
C SER A 765 -30.34 19.50 5.58
N GLY A 766 -29.06 19.30 5.89
CA GLY A 766 -28.23 20.22 6.67
C GLY A 766 -26.88 19.61 7.09
N ALA A 767 -26.03 20.41 7.71
CA ALA A 767 -24.74 20.00 8.27
C ALA A 767 -24.45 20.73 9.58
N GLY A 768 -23.66 20.08 10.44
CA GLY A 768 -23.17 20.70 11.68
C GLY A 768 -21.84 20.09 12.13
N VAL A 769 -20.94 20.94 12.63
CA VAL A 769 -19.62 20.57 13.16
C VAL A 769 -19.36 21.35 14.44
N VAL A 770 -18.80 20.68 15.45
CA VAL A 770 -18.30 21.28 16.68
C VAL A 770 -16.80 21.05 16.82
N VAL A 771 -16.10 22.01 17.42
CA VAL A 771 -14.68 21.92 17.80
C VAL A 771 -14.60 21.70 19.31
N LEU A 772 -13.90 20.64 19.68
CA LEU A 772 -13.85 20.12 21.04
C LEU A 772 -12.41 20.14 21.58
N LYS A 773 -12.28 20.42 22.86
CA LYS A 773 -11.00 20.42 23.59
C LYS A 773 -11.22 20.00 25.03
N ARG A 774 -10.21 19.44 25.71
CA ARG A 774 -10.31 19.21 27.16
C ARG A 774 -10.56 20.55 27.85
N LEU A 775 -11.51 20.60 28.80
CA LEU A 775 -11.89 21.85 29.46
C LEU A 775 -10.70 22.57 30.08
N SER A 776 -9.79 21.83 30.72
CA SER A 776 -8.56 22.38 31.31
C SER A 776 -7.66 23.06 30.28
N ASP A 777 -7.57 22.50 29.08
CA ASP A 777 -6.74 23.04 28.00
C ASP A 777 -7.41 24.23 27.33
N ALA A 778 -8.74 24.21 27.20
CA ALA A 778 -9.50 25.36 26.70
C ALA A 778 -9.35 26.58 27.63
N VAL A 779 -9.45 26.37 28.94
CA VAL A 779 -9.23 27.43 29.94
C VAL A 779 -7.79 27.93 29.91
N ARG A 780 -6.81 27.03 29.81
CA ARG A 780 -5.38 27.39 29.73
C ARG A 780 -5.08 28.25 28.52
N ASP A 781 -5.66 27.90 27.38
CA ASP A 781 -5.34 28.51 26.09
C ASP A 781 -6.22 29.74 25.80
N GLY A 782 -7.17 30.06 26.70
CA GLY A 782 -8.03 31.24 26.58
C GLY A 782 -9.13 31.11 25.54
N ASP A 783 -9.52 29.87 25.20
CA ASP A 783 -10.54 29.58 24.20
C ASP A 783 -11.94 30.04 24.65
N ALA A 784 -12.79 30.41 23.69
CA ALA A 784 -14.18 30.76 23.96
C ALA A 784 -15.00 29.48 24.27
N ILE A 785 -15.35 29.25 25.54
CA ILE A 785 -16.10 28.05 25.94
C ILE A 785 -17.60 28.30 25.76
N ARG A 786 -18.20 27.64 24.77
CA ARG A 786 -19.63 27.72 24.43
C ARG A 786 -20.49 26.82 25.30
N ALA A 787 -20.00 25.61 25.58
CA ALA A 787 -20.65 24.61 26.43
C ALA A 787 -19.63 23.63 27.00
N VAL A 788 -20.05 22.84 28.00
CA VAL A 788 -19.22 21.77 28.59
C VAL A 788 -19.98 20.43 28.52
N ILE A 789 -19.39 19.46 27.85
CA ILE A 789 -19.84 18.07 27.80
C ILE A 789 -19.29 17.35 29.03
N ARG A 790 -20.20 16.92 29.91
CA ARG A 790 -19.86 16.22 31.17
C ARG A 790 -19.72 14.70 30.99
N GLY A 791 -20.27 14.15 29.91
CA GLY A 791 -20.21 12.73 29.61
C GLY A 791 -20.89 12.39 28.29
N SER A 792 -20.56 11.22 27.75
CA SER A 792 -21.17 10.65 26.55
C SER A 792 -21.26 9.13 26.69
N ALA A 793 -22.28 8.53 26.09
CA ALA A 793 -22.49 7.09 26.08
C ALA A 793 -22.98 6.66 24.70
N VAL A 794 -22.59 5.44 24.30
CA VAL A 794 -23.03 4.80 23.05
C VAL A 794 -23.41 3.36 23.42
N ASN A 795 -24.62 2.94 23.09
CA ASN A 795 -25.16 1.62 23.37
C ASN A 795 -25.79 0.99 22.10
N ASN A 796 -26.29 -0.24 22.24
CA ASN A 796 -27.09 -0.92 21.23
C ASN A 796 -28.10 -1.85 21.92
N ASP A 797 -29.35 -1.81 21.46
CA ASP A 797 -30.47 -2.57 22.02
C ASP A 797 -30.39 -4.09 21.79
N GLY A 798 -29.48 -4.55 20.92
CA GLY A 798 -29.34 -5.97 20.59
C GLY A 798 -30.61 -6.56 19.97
N ALA A 799 -30.92 -7.80 20.35
CA ALA A 799 -32.10 -8.53 19.85
C ALA A 799 -33.38 -8.26 20.66
N ASP A 800 -33.30 -7.48 21.74
CA ASP A 800 -34.38 -7.26 22.70
C ASP A 800 -35.37 -6.16 22.22
N LYS A 801 -35.83 -6.30 20.98
CA LYS A 801 -36.76 -5.39 20.30
C LYS A 801 -37.71 -6.16 19.40
N VAL A 802 -38.93 -5.64 19.24
CA VAL A 802 -40.01 -6.30 18.49
C VAL A 802 -39.70 -6.41 16.98
N GLY A 803 -38.80 -5.57 16.47
CA GLY A 803 -38.31 -5.61 15.09
C GLY A 803 -37.05 -4.77 14.92
N PHE A 804 -36.33 -4.97 13.81
CA PHE A 804 -35.03 -4.33 13.58
C PHE A 804 -35.06 -2.79 13.68
N THR A 805 -36.13 -2.18 13.18
CA THR A 805 -36.35 -0.71 13.18
C THR A 805 -37.11 -0.21 14.39
N ALA A 806 -37.53 -1.09 15.31
CA ALA A 806 -38.23 -0.73 16.53
C ALA A 806 -37.22 -0.44 17.65
N PRO A 807 -37.43 0.60 18.47
CA PRO A 807 -36.63 0.80 19.67
C PRO A 807 -36.97 -0.26 20.74
N SER A 808 -36.00 -0.54 21.62
CA SER A 808 -36.25 -1.29 22.85
C SER A 808 -37.06 -0.47 23.86
N VAL A 809 -37.81 -1.17 24.72
CA VAL A 809 -38.47 -0.55 25.89
C VAL A 809 -37.52 -0.28 27.05
N ALA A 810 -36.33 -0.89 27.05
CA ALA A 810 -35.32 -0.72 28.10
C ALA A 810 -34.39 0.48 27.85
N GLY A 811 -34.32 0.96 26.60
CA GLY A 811 -33.44 2.05 26.17
C GLY A 811 -31.98 1.66 25.97
#